data_AF-A0A7W0ELP3-F1
#
_entry.id   AF-A0A7W0ELP3-F1
#
_cell.length_a   1.000
_cell.length_b   1.000
_cell.length_c   1.000
_cell.angle_alpha   90.00
_cell.angle_beta   90.00
_cell.angle_gamma   90.00
#
_symmetry.space_group_name_H-M   'P 1'
#
loop_
_entity.id
_entity.type
_entity.pdbx_description
1 polymer ?
#
loop_
_entity_poly.entity_id
_entity_poly.type
_entity_poly.pdbx_seq_one_letter_code
_entity_poly.pdbx_strand_id
1 'polypeptide(L)'
;MSLMDIETIPHSLPSISPLLRQHFSPAVVGGWGDGQNSYVHAMTWFKGHLYVGVTRNALNGVRPYSRMEAMEIYPVKVPDIQWDLDWRAPIWRYSPEAGTWERVFVSPMVMGTRGFPVPRQWGYRNMRVFQGKSDPEPALYVISWGSHMGPGPHVLRSLDGKHFAEVGDEALKRIGATTLRGLVPFKGRLFTSPAARCGGTDTGTHDVPIILASDDPANGSWKQACMPCFGDPNNIAISAMAVMDEYLYAGTMNPTEGYQVWRTTAEGDPPYSWERVLTLGAYRGNLNEAAATLCPYRGALYIGSGIYNLGFDRIHGVGPGMPELIRLYPDMSWDLIAGEPRLTPDGVKMPMSGYGAGFNSPFVGYIWSMCVHDGCLYLGTANWSPWLLFTKTSIWEEYIVKQLPSVDMESLLNYLGGFELWRTGDGNRWAPITRNGFGNCFNVGVRTLSSTPVGLFVGVVNQFGEEVAVRRQAGWRYEYNQRGGVEVWQGNTETPAPPERNEAITIVPMRDEYGVLLGRPNTDKWLSFVARFYRQSGWHHTGFWRISMQEANDACENLMAELVAFFRPEAEVKEPQYPKPQQVQQWIASRSDEPWEDYQQKRKSKSRETILDVGCGLGNSTDYLARYYHSTGIMGVATSNELAALCRRRYPELGFVATRFPKLSVGKGTFDKVICNEALASCSSRRTLLAEIHRVLKPGGMLVFSDMILPSSKDGPFSLEKYHELLEEIGFDSVRILDVTAHTSTFFRNRCMSFFLTETLLHNTQHKKPHDFLTLLPGGFGEIPCYLLGFGVQKTKKPNMLKRLIS
;
A
#
# COMPACT_ATOMS: atom_id res chain seq x y z
N MET A 1 50.69 24.98 7.70
CA MET A 1 49.40 25.05 8.41
C MET A 1 48.70 23.73 8.19
N SER A 2 48.28 23.12 9.29
CA SER A 2 47.93 21.72 9.44
C SER A 2 46.55 21.35 8.88
N LEU A 3 46.40 20.05 8.62
CA LEU A 3 45.16 19.28 8.68
C LEU A 3 44.41 19.52 10.01
N MET A 4 43.09 19.20 10.02
CA MET A 4 42.05 19.44 11.06
C MET A 4 41.29 20.75 10.76
N ASP A 5 40.00 20.79 10.39
CA ASP A 5 38.83 20.06 10.88
C ASP A 5 37.86 19.70 9.74
N ILE A 6 37.58 18.41 9.54
CA ILE A 6 36.34 17.95 8.88
C ILE A 6 35.47 17.42 10.00
N GLU A 7 34.47 18.21 10.40
CA GLU A 7 33.42 17.76 11.29
C GLU A 7 32.79 16.49 10.71
N THR A 8 32.84 15.42 11.49
CA THR A 8 32.17 14.15 11.26
C THR A 8 30.67 14.37 11.06
N ILE A 9 30.19 14.21 9.83
CA ILE A 9 28.76 14.03 9.55
C ILE A 9 28.35 12.73 10.27
N PRO A 10 27.31 12.73 11.13
CA PRO A 10 26.87 11.52 11.81
C PRO A 10 26.33 10.51 10.78
N HIS A 11 27.15 9.52 10.43
CA HIS A 11 26.72 8.32 9.70
C HIS A 11 25.97 7.37 10.64
N SER A 12 24.75 7.76 11.02
CA SER A 12 23.67 6.83 11.37
C SER A 12 22.42 7.65 11.68
N LEU A 13 21.44 7.65 10.77
CA LEU A 13 20.06 7.87 11.20
C LEU A 13 19.77 6.80 12.28
N PRO A 14 19.11 7.15 13.40
CA PRO A 14 18.67 6.16 14.38
C PRO A 14 18.00 5.00 13.65
N SER A 15 18.20 3.76 14.13
CA SER A 15 17.48 2.62 13.55
C SER A 15 15.98 2.84 13.77
N ILE A 16 15.31 3.40 12.76
CA ILE A 16 13.86 3.56 12.77
C ILE A 16 13.30 2.14 12.67
N SER A 17 12.77 1.64 13.78
CA SER A 17 12.08 0.35 13.84
C SER A 17 10.58 0.60 13.63
N PRO A 18 10.06 0.47 12.40
CA PRO A 18 8.65 0.66 12.13
C PRO A 18 7.77 -0.34 12.90
N LEU A 19 6.54 0.06 13.24
CA LEU A 19 5.56 -0.86 13.80
C LEU A 19 5.19 -1.96 12.80
N LEU A 20 5.23 -3.21 13.24
CA LEU A 20 4.83 -4.39 12.48
C LEU A 20 3.46 -4.88 12.96
N ARG A 21 2.83 -5.80 12.21
CA ARG A 21 1.53 -6.40 12.58
C ARG A 21 1.49 -6.88 14.04
N GLN A 22 2.56 -7.53 14.49
CA GLN A 22 2.69 -8.10 15.84
C GLN A 22 2.72 -7.05 16.97
N HIS A 23 2.94 -5.77 16.65
CA HIS A 23 2.94 -4.67 17.62
C HIS A 23 1.53 -4.13 17.87
N PHE A 24 0.53 -4.52 17.08
CA PHE A 24 -0.84 -4.02 17.19
C PHE A 24 -1.74 -4.98 17.97
N SER A 25 -2.36 -4.45 19.03
CA SER A 25 -3.37 -5.13 19.84
C SER A 25 -4.67 -4.31 19.88
N PRO A 26 -5.84 -4.96 20.03
CA PRO A 26 -7.10 -4.23 20.14
C PRO A 26 -7.21 -3.58 21.52
N ALA A 27 -7.36 -2.26 21.55
CA ALA A 27 -7.67 -1.50 22.77
C ALA A 27 -9.19 -1.45 23.04
N VAL A 28 -10.00 -1.53 21.97
CA VAL A 28 -11.46 -1.57 22.02
C VAL A 28 -11.97 -2.47 20.90
N VAL A 29 -12.93 -3.33 21.22
CA VAL A 29 -13.70 -4.13 20.25
C VAL A 29 -15.19 -3.98 20.59
N GLY A 30 -16.05 -4.05 19.57
CA GLY A 30 -17.50 -4.05 19.80
C GLY A 30 -18.06 -2.69 20.25
N GLY A 31 -17.39 -1.58 19.93
CA GLY A 31 -17.86 -0.23 20.22
C GLY A 31 -18.09 0.08 21.70
N TRP A 32 -17.25 -0.45 22.61
CA TRP A 32 -17.44 -0.38 24.08
C TRP A 32 -18.72 -1.08 24.56
N GLY A 33 -19.08 -2.19 23.92
CA GLY A 33 -20.31 -2.95 24.23
C GLY A 33 -21.57 -2.39 23.58
N ASP A 34 -21.41 -1.49 22.61
CA ASP A 34 -22.48 -0.82 21.88
C ASP A 34 -22.13 -0.77 20.40
N GLY A 35 -22.67 -1.72 19.64
CA GLY A 35 -22.33 -1.92 18.23
C GLY A 35 -22.87 -0.83 17.31
N GLN A 36 -23.71 0.07 17.82
CA GLN A 36 -24.20 1.23 17.07
C GLN A 36 -23.13 2.31 16.91
N ASN A 37 -22.10 2.31 17.75
CA ASN A 37 -20.92 3.15 17.55
C ASN A 37 -20.23 2.71 16.25
N SER A 38 -20.34 3.50 15.17
CA SER A 38 -20.00 3.07 13.80
C SER A 38 -18.69 3.64 13.25
N TYR A 39 -18.26 4.81 13.73
CA TYR A 39 -17.01 5.45 13.31
C TYR A 39 -16.21 5.97 14.50
N VAL A 40 -14.92 5.66 14.54
CA VAL A 40 -13.93 6.45 15.28
C VAL A 40 -13.54 7.65 14.42
N HIS A 41 -14.41 8.67 14.45
CA HIS A 41 -14.36 9.76 13.48
C HIS A 41 -13.29 10.81 13.84
N ALA A 42 -12.97 10.95 15.12
CA ALA A 42 -11.94 11.89 15.58
C ALA A 42 -11.13 11.30 16.74
N MET A 43 -9.82 11.55 16.76
CA MET A 43 -8.94 11.22 17.89
C MET A 43 -7.92 12.33 18.13
N THR A 44 -7.64 12.65 19.39
CA THR A 44 -6.57 13.59 19.79
C THR A 44 -6.05 13.26 21.18
N TRP A 45 -4.76 13.49 21.38
CA TRP A 45 -4.12 13.47 22.69
C TRP A 45 -4.29 14.81 23.41
N PHE A 46 -4.79 14.78 24.64
CA PHE A 46 -4.96 15.98 25.46
C PHE A 46 -4.76 15.64 26.95
N LYS A 47 -3.95 16.44 27.65
CA LYS A 47 -3.67 16.30 29.09
C LYS A 47 -3.40 14.85 29.54
N GLY A 48 -2.55 14.13 28.80
CA GLY A 48 -2.13 12.74 29.12
C GLY A 48 -3.13 11.64 28.74
N HIS A 49 -4.19 11.97 28.01
CA HIS A 49 -5.27 11.06 27.68
C HIS A 49 -5.57 11.08 26.18
N LEU A 50 -6.01 9.95 25.63
CA LEU A 50 -6.53 9.88 24.26
C LEU A 50 -8.04 10.11 24.30
N TYR A 51 -8.51 11.09 23.54
CA TYR A 51 -9.93 11.37 23.35
C TYR A 51 -10.40 10.80 22.02
N VAL A 52 -11.59 10.22 22.03
CA VAL A 52 -12.17 9.54 20.87
C VAL A 52 -13.61 10.02 20.65
N GLY A 53 -13.83 10.66 19.50
CA GLY A 53 -15.13 11.15 19.05
C GLY A 53 -15.79 10.14 18.13
N VAL A 54 -16.98 9.67 18.51
CA VAL A 54 -17.69 8.60 17.80
C VAL A 54 -18.82 9.16 16.94
N THR A 55 -19.12 8.53 15.81
CA THR A 55 -20.40 8.70 15.09
C THR A 55 -21.22 7.41 15.20
N ARG A 56 -22.53 7.54 15.41
CA ARG A 56 -23.45 6.42 15.62
C ARG A 56 -24.32 6.11 14.39
N ASN A 57 -24.80 4.87 14.31
CA ASN A 57 -25.87 4.41 13.42
C ASN A 57 -25.67 4.71 11.92
N ALA A 58 -24.42 4.63 11.44
CA ALA A 58 -24.10 5.07 10.08
C ALA A 58 -24.80 4.27 8.98
N LEU A 59 -25.03 2.96 9.21
CA LEU A 59 -25.78 2.10 8.28
C LEU A 59 -27.20 1.80 8.78
N ASN A 60 -27.39 1.57 10.09
CA ASN A 60 -28.71 1.30 10.68
C ASN A 60 -29.70 2.47 10.54
N GLY A 61 -29.19 3.69 10.50
CA GLY A 61 -30.01 4.90 10.49
C GLY A 61 -30.40 5.43 9.11
N VAL A 62 -29.97 4.77 8.03
CA VAL A 62 -30.27 5.18 6.65
C VAL A 62 -31.42 4.35 6.11
N ARG A 63 -32.55 4.98 5.76
CA ARG A 63 -33.68 4.27 5.14
C ARG A 63 -33.26 3.69 3.77
N PRO A 64 -33.54 2.40 3.47
CA PRO A 64 -32.90 1.68 2.38
C PRO A 64 -33.44 1.97 0.96
N TYR A 65 -34.29 2.99 0.77
CA TYR A 65 -35.11 3.16 -0.44
C TYR A 65 -34.33 3.25 -1.76
N SER A 66 -33.12 3.82 -1.79
CA SER A 66 -32.31 3.97 -3.02
C SER A 66 -31.21 2.92 -3.21
N ARG A 67 -31.00 2.02 -2.23
CA ARG A 67 -29.88 1.04 -2.25
C ARG A 67 -30.34 -0.41 -2.45
N MET A 68 -31.62 -0.71 -2.25
CA MET A 68 -32.17 -2.06 -2.36
C MET A 68 -32.20 -2.63 -3.78
N GLU A 69 -32.24 -1.78 -4.82
CA GLU A 69 -32.27 -2.26 -6.21
C GLU A 69 -31.08 -3.17 -6.52
N ALA A 70 -29.92 -2.85 -5.96
CA ALA A 70 -28.68 -3.58 -6.14
C ALA A 70 -28.39 -4.68 -5.09
N MET A 71 -29.23 -4.85 -4.06
CA MET A 71 -28.96 -5.72 -2.91
C MET A 71 -29.99 -6.85 -2.73
N GLU A 72 -29.54 -8.07 -2.44
CA GLU A 72 -30.42 -9.19 -2.07
C GLU A 72 -31.09 -8.95 -0.70
N ILE A 73 -30.35 -8.35 0.23
CA ILE A 73 -30.81 -7.97 1.56
C ILE A 73 -30.05 -6.73 2.02
N TYR A 74 -30.64 -5.92 2.90
CA TYR A 74 -29.90 -4.84 3.53
C TYR A 74 -28.89 -5.41 4.55
N PRO A 75 -27.64 -4.90 4.64
CA PRO A 75 -26.60 -5.57 5.43
C PRO A 75 -26.85 -5.63 6.94
N VAL A 76 -27.61 -4.68 7.48
CA VAL A 76 -27.90 -4.56 8.91
C VAL A 76 -29.40 -4.45 9.14
N LYS A 77 -29.84 -4.80 10.34
CA LYS A 77 -31.24 -4.61 10.71
C LYS A 77 -31.53 -3.13 10.90
N VAL A 78 -32.56 -2.65 10.20
CA VAL A 78 -33.05 -1.27 10.27
C VAL A 78 -34.37 -1.27 11.04
N PRO A 79 -34.56 -0.42 12.06
CA PRO A 79 -35.83 -0.33 12.76
C PRO A 79 -36.91 0.34 11.89
N ASP A 80 -38.18 0.04 12.18
CA ASP A 80 -39.32 0.64 11.47
C ASP A 80 -39.33 2.17 11.61
N ILE A 81 -38.95 2.67 12.78
CA ILE A 81 -38.83 4.08 13.08
C ILE A 81 -37.36 4.39 13.37
N GLN A 82 -36.70 5.14 12.48
CA GLN A 82 -35.29 5.53 12.62
C GLN A 82 -34.96 6.26 13.94
N TRP A 83 -35.98 6.86 14.56
CA TRP A 83 -35.86 7.59 15.82
C TRP A 83 -35.88 6.69 17.06
N ASP A 84 -36.12 5.39 16.90
CA ASP A 84 -36.00 4.40 17.97
C ASP A 84 -34.53 4.09 18.30
N LEU A 85 -33.58 4.46 17.42
CA LEU A 85 -32.15 4.35 17.69
C LEU A 85 -31.68 5.46 18.63
N ASP A 86 -30.76 5.13 19.54
CA ASP A 86 -30.05 6.16 20.29
C ASP A 86 -28.97 6.80 19.40
N TRP A 87 -29.24 8.02 18.98
CA TRP A 87 -28.35 8.80 18.12
C TRP A 87 -27.39 9.71 18.89
N ARG A 88 -27.44 9.74 20.23
CA ARG A 88 -26.63 10.64 21.04
C ARG A 88 -25.17 10.19 21.03
N ALA A 89 -24.34 10.87 20.25
CA ALA A 89 -22.93 10.50 20.10
C ALA A 89 -22.13 10.68 21.40
N PRO A 90 -21.30 9.68 21.79
CA PRO A 90 -20.40 9.81 22.92
C PRO A 90 -19.01 10.34 22.54
N ILE A 91 -18.33 10.94 23.53
CA ILE A 91 -16.87 11.10 23.53
C ILE A 91 -16.28 10.21 24.61
N TRP A 92 -15.31 9.38 24.24
CA TRP A 92 -14.58 8.49 25.13
C TRP A 92 -13.19 9.04 25.42
N ARG A 93 -12.67 8.75 26.60
CA ARG A 93 -11.34 9.13 27.08
C ARG A 93 -10.62 7.89 27.57
N TYR A 94 -9.42 7.65 27.06
CA TYR A 94 -8.53 6.59 27.53
C TYR A 94 -7.46 7.15 28.45
N SER A 95 -7.29 6.50 29.61
CA SER A 95 -6.20 6.76 30.54
C SER A 95 -5.18 5.63 30.43
N PRO A 96 -3.98 5.89 29.87
CA PRO A 96 -2.94 4.87 29.78
C PRO A 96 -2.44 4.40 31.14
N GLU A 97 -2.36 5.30 32.13
CA GLU A 97 -1.91 4.98 33.49
C GLU A 97 -2.82 3.95 34.18
N ALA A 98 -4.14 4.11 34.02
CA ALA A 98 -5.13 3.18 34.57
C ALA A 98 -5.47 2.02 33.63
N GLY A 99 -5.14 2.12 32.34
CA GLY A 99 -5.58 1.18 31.32
C GLY A 99 -7.10 1.19 31.08
N THR A 100 -7.80 2.27 31.45
CA THR A 100 -9.28 2.33 31.44
C THR A 100 -9.84 3.34 30.44
N TRP A 101 -11.03 3.04 29.94
CA TRP A 101 -11.86 3.94 29.14
C TRP A 101 -12.99 4.55 29.96
N GLU A 102 -13.20 5.86 29.84
CA GLU A 102 -14.26 6.63 30.48
C GLU A 102 -15.09 7.34 29.41
N ARG A 103 -16.43 7.22 29.47
CA ARG A 103 -17.31 8.03 28.64
C ARG A 103 -17.50 9.40 29.29
N VAL A 104 -16.83 10.41 28.76
CA VAL A 104 -16.76 11.76 29.35
C VAL A 104 -17.85 12.72 28.84
N PHE A 105 -18.46 12.41 27.69
CA PHE A 105 -19.54 13.22 27.13
C PHE A 105 -20.53 12.35 26.37
N VAL A 106 -21.79 12.76 26.37
CA VAL A 106 -22.87 12.22 25.55
C VAL A 106 -23.66 13.42 25.02
N SER A 107 -23.92 13.42 23.70
CA SER A 107 -24.74 14.46 23.07
C SER A 107 -26.05 14.66 23.83
N PRO A 108 -26.40 15.90 24.23
CA PRO A 108 -27.70 16.16 24.82
C PRO A 108 -28.83 16.01 23.79
N MET A 109 -30.06 15.92 24.28
CA MET A 109 -31.25 16.14 23.46
C MET A 109 -31.59 17.63 23.47
N VAL A 110 -31.93 18.17 22.30
CA VAL A 110 -32.35 19.56 22.11
C VAL A 110 -33.67 19.59 21.34
N MET A 111 -34.42 20.69 21.45
CA MET A 111 -35.64 20.86 20.65
C MET A 111 -35.25 21.04 19.17
N GLY A 112 -35.72 20.13 18.32
CA GLY A 112 -35.51 20.22 16.87
C GLY A 112 -36.40 21.28 16.23
N THR A 113 -36.07 21.67 14.99
CA THR A 113 -36.82 22.66 14.21
C THR A 113 -38.27 22.25 13.90
N ARG A 114 -38.60 20.96 14.05
CA ARG A 114 -39.96 20.42 13.85
C ARG A 114 -40.75 20.22 15.15
N GLY A 115 -40.27 20.77 16.28
CA GLY A 115 -41.02 20.79 17.54
C GLY A 115 -40.98 19.48 18.35
N PHE A 116 -40.02 18.59 18.09
CA PHE A 116 -39.76 17.41 18.92
C PHE A 116 -38.27 17.29 19.29
N PRO A 117 -37.93 16.60 20.41
CA PRO A 117 -36.54 16.42 20.82
C PRO A 117 -35.71 15.62 19.81
N VAL A 118 -34.52 16.11 19.51
CA VAL A 118 -33.51 15.45 18.66
C VAL A 118 -32.15 15.47 19.35
N PRO A 119 -31.27 14.49 19.10
CA PRO A 119 -29.87 14.58 19.55
C PRO A 119 -29.20 15.81 18.95
N ARG A 120 -28.39 16.50 19.75
CA ARG A 120 -27.61 17.64 19.30
C ARG A 120 -26.52 17.24 18.31
N GLN A 121 -25.83 16.13 18.56
CA GLN A 121 -24.77 15.56 17.72
C GLN A 121 -25.00 14.07 17.45
N TRP A 122 -24.91 13.69 16.17
CA TRP A 122 -24.84 12.30 15.70
C TRP A 122 -23.39 11.78 15.64
N GLY A 123 -22.43 12.70 15.63
CA GLY A 123 -21.02 12.38 15.78
C GLY A 123 -20.10 13.59 15.90
N TYR A 124 -18.80 13.32 16.04
CA TYR A 124 -17.75 14.33 16.17
C TYR A 124 -16.70 14.15 15.07
N ARG A 125 -16.62 15.09 14.11
CA ARG A 125 -15.81 14.90 12.88
C ARG A 125 -14.32 15.15 13.08
N ASN A 126 -13.94 16.02 14.01
CA ASN A 126 -12.55 16.35 14.29
C ASN A 126 -12.41 16.89 15.72
N MET A 127 -11.20 16.81 16.26
CA MET A 127 -10.85 17.40 17.55
C MET A 127 -9.39 17.85 17.55
N ARG A 128 -9.12 19.01 18.15
CA ARG A 128 -7.77 19.56 18.27
C ARG A 128 -7.58 20.34 19.55
N VAL A 129 -6.35 20.26 20.06
CA VAL A 129 -5.87 21.15 21.12
C VAL A 129 -5.49 22.48 20.49
N PHE A 130 -6.04 23.56 21.03
CA PHE A 130 -5.73 24.92 20.62
C PHE A 130 -5.93 25.86 21.81
N GLN A 131 -5.24 26.99 21.83
CA GLN A 131 -5.43 28.04 22.82
C GLN A 131 -5.87 29.31 22.10
N GLY A 132 -7.15 29.62 22.16
CA GLY A 132 -7.68 30.90 21.70
C GLY A 132 -7.24 32.05 22.60
N LYS A 133 -7.35 33.29 22.11
CA LYS A 133 -6.95 34.50 22.87
C LYS A 133 -7.58 34.61 24.25
N SER A 134 -8.83 34.17 24.40
CA SER A 134 -9.57 34.22 25.66
C SER A 134 -9.43 32.93 26.50
N ASP A 135 -8.69 31.94 26.01
CA ASP A 135 -8.46 30.71 26.75
C ASP A 135 -7.37 30.91 27.81
N PRO A 136 -7.64 30.55 29.09
CA PRO A 136 -6.63 30.64 30.14
C PRO A 136 -5.48 29.63 29.96
N GLU A 137 -5.74 28.53 29.25
CA GLU A 137 -4.79 27.45 28.96
C GLU A 137 -5.24 26.70 27.68
N PRO A 138 -4.39 25.88 27.05
CA PRO A 138 -4.80 25.08 25.90
C PRO A 138 -6.05 24.24 26.17
N ALA A 139 -7.05 24.37 25.30
CA ALA A 139 -8.33 23.69 25.40
C ALA A 139 -8.50 22.66 24.28
N LEU A 140 -9.31 21.64 24.55
CA LEU A 140 -9.77 20.68 23.55
C LEU A 140 -10.99 21.27 22.82
N TYR A 141 -10.84 21.52 21.52
CA TYR A 141 -11.93 21.91 20.63
C TYR A 141 -12.39 20.72 19.80
N VAL A 142 -13.70 20.53 19.67
CA VAL A 142 -14.32 19.41 18.96
C VAL A 142 -15.39 19.93 18.01
N ILE A 143 -15.30 19.57 16.73
CA ILE A 143 -16.34 19.92 15.76
C ILE A 143 -17.37 18.80 15.63
N SER A 144 -18.63 19.19 15.56
CA SER A 144 -19.77 18.28 15.61
C SER A 144 -20.39 18.02 14.24
N TRP A 145 -21.06 16.88 14.13
CA TRP A 145 -22.03 16.58 13.09
C TRP A 145 -23.40 16.41 13.75
N GLY A 146 -24.33 17.33 13.46
CA GLY A 146 -25.68 17.31 14.00
C GLY A 146 -26.74 16.82 13.01
N SER A 147 -27.95 16.61 13.53
CA SER A 147 -29.13 16.35 12.71
C SER A 147 -29.43 17.51 11.76
N HIS A 148 -29.97 17.23 10.58
CA HIS A 148 -30.55 18.24 9.68
C HIS A 148 -31.74 19.00 10.30
N MET A 149 -32.30 18.49 11.40
CA MET A 149 -33.33 19.17 12.20
C MET A 149 -32.77 19.86 13.44
N GLY A 150 -31.44 19.82 13.65
CA GLY A 150 -30.76 20.52 14.73
C GLY A 150 -30.45 21.98 14.38
N PRO A 151 -30.01 22.79 15.36
CA PRO A 151 -29.80 24.23 15.19
C PRO A 151 -28.50 24.61 14.43
N GLY A 152 -28.03 23.76 13.51
CA GLY A 152 -26.80 23.98 12.73
C GLY A 152 -25.50 23.55 13.43
N PRO A 153 -24.33 23.78 12.80
CA PRO A 153 -23.03 23.39 13.32
C PRO A 153 -22.63 24.25 14.53
N HIS A 154 -21.80 23.67 15.39
CA HIS A 154 -21.16 24.37 16.50
C HIS A 154 -19.85 23.66 16.85
N VAL A 155 -19.09 24.27 17.74
CA VAL A 155 -17.85 23.72 18.29
C VAL A 155 -18.06 23.44 19.78
N LEU A 156 -17.58 22.31 20.27
CA LEU A 156 -17.47 22.06 21.72
C LEU A 156 -16.07 22.46 22.18
N ARG A 157 -15.97 23.00 23.39
CA ARG A 157 -14.71 23.34 24.06
C ARG A 157 -14.67 22.70 25.43
N SER A 158 -13.51 22.16 25.80
CA SER A 158 -13.25 21.63 27.13
C SER A 158 -11.86 22.03 27.62
N LEU A 159 -11.76 22.58 28.82
CA LEU A 159 -10.49 22.95 29.47
C LEU A 159 -9.88 21.77 30.24
N ASP A 160 -10.72 20.92 30.82
CA ASP A 160 -10.30 19.80 31.67
C ASP A 160 -10.48 18.43 30.98
N GLY A 161 -11.12 18.42 29.81
CA GLY A 161 -11.44 17.20 29.07
C GLY A 161 -12.56 16.38 29.71
N LYS A 162 -13.37 16.96 30.59
CA LYS A 162 -14.55 16.33 31.22
C LYS A 162 -15.80 17.18 31.05
N HIS A 163 -15.68 18.50 31.15
CA HIS A 163 -16.78 19.43 30.94
C HIS A 163 -16.67 20.04 29.53
N PHE A 164 -17.70 19.81 28.71
CA PHE A 164 -17.76 20.30 27.33
C PHE A 164 -18.86 21.36 27.21
N ALA A 165 -18.48 22.55 26.78
CA ALA A 165 -19.40 23.66 26.52
C ALA A 165 -19.52 23.92 25.02
N GLU A 166 -20.73 24.22 24.54
CA GLU A 166 -20.90 24.75 23.18
C GLU A 166 -20.29 26.15 23.11
N VAL A 167 -19.42 26.36 22.12
CA VAL A 167 -18.80 27.64 21.78
C VAL A 167 -18.92 27.90 20.28
N GLY A 168 -18.76 29.17 19.90
CA GLY A 168 -19.00 29.64 18.54
C GLY A 168 -20.12 30.67 18.50
N ASP A 169 -20.26 31.35 17.35
CA ASP A 169 -21.14 32.48 17.17
C ASP A 169 -22.25 32.24 16.14
N GLU A 170 -23.01 33.30 15.87
CA GLU A 170 -24.01 33.38 14.81
C GLU A 170 -23.40 33.21 13.40
N ALA A 171 -22.13 33.54 13.16
CA ALA A 171 -21.53 33.35 11.84
C ALA A 171 -21.51 31.88 11.42
N LEU A 172 -21.15 30.95 12.32
CA LEU A 172 -21.20 29.51 12.03
C LEU A 172 -22.62 29.03 11.67
N LYS A 173 -23.64 29.57 12.34
CA LYS A 173 -25.05 29.20 12.10
C LYS A 173 -25.58 29.74 10.77
N ARG A 174 -25.13 30.93 10.35
CA ARG A 174 -25.58 31.59 9.10
C ARG A 174 -25.09 30.91 7.82
N ILE A 175 -24.10 30.02 7.92
CA ILE A 175 -23.51 29.33 6.76
C ILE A 175 -24.45 28.31 6.14
N GLY A 176 -25.46 27.82 6.87
CA GLY A 176 -26.44 26.86 6.35
C GLY A 176 -25.89 25.43 6.21
N ALA A 177 -24.83 25.10 6.93
CA ALA A 177 -24.30 23.74 7.03
C ALA A 177 -24.98 22.93 8.15
N THR A 178 -24.72 21.62 8.22
CA THR A 178 -25.08 20.77 9.37
C THR A 178 -23.88 20.23 10.12
N THR A 179 -22.67 20.41 9.57
CA THR A 179 -21.42 19.99 10.19
C THR A 179 -20.23 20.83 9.70
N LEU A 180 -19.10 20.67 10.39
CA LEU A 180 -17.79 21.17 9.99
C LEU A 180 -16.88 19.95 9.76
N ARG A 181 -15.85 20.05 8.89
CA ARG A 181 -14.96 18.93 8.54
C ARG A 181 -13.52 19.09 9.02
N GLY A 182 -12.89 20.22 8.73
CA GLY A 182 -11.50 20.47 9.12
C GLY A 182 -11.37 21.13 10.49
N LEU A 183 -10.30 20.84 11.22
CA LEU A 183 -9.90 21.59 12.41
C LEU A 183 -8.36 21.61 12.48
N VAL A 184 -7.75 22.71 12.06
CA VAL A 184 -6.29 22.81 11.90
C VAL A 184 -5.77 24.09 12.56
N PRO A 185 -4.94 23.99 13.62
CA PRO A 185 -4.26 25.16 14.18
C PRO A 185 -3.11 25.59 13.28
N PHE A 186 -3.01 26.89 12.99
CA PHE A 186 -1.95 27.47 12.19
C PHE A 186 -1.76 28.95 12.54
N LYS A 187 -0.51 29.37 12.81
CA LYS A 187 -0.12 30.77 13.13
C LYS A 187 -1.08 31.47 14.11
N GLY A 188 -1.35 30.81 15.26
CA GLY A 188 -2.18 31.36 16.34
C GLY A 188 -3.68 31.42 16.02
N ARG A 189 -4.16 30.72 14.99
CA ARG A 189 -5.56 30.66 14.59
C ARG A 189 -6.00 29.22 14.39
N LEU A 190 -7.29 28.98 14.53
CA LEU A 190 -7.93 27.70 14.25
C LEU A 190 -8.72 27.81 12.95
N PHE A 191 -8.45 26.90 12.00
CA PHE A 191 -9.09 26.87 10.69
C PHE A 191 -10.09 25.71 10.59
N THR A 192 -11.25 25.97 10.01
CA THR A 192 -12.30 24.97 9.76
C THR A 192 -12.97 25.14 8.40
N SER A 193 -13.71 24.13 7.97
CA SER A 193 -14.48 24.14 6.72
C SER A 193 -15.89 23.59 6.94
N PRO A 194 -16.95 24.29 6.46
CA PRO A 194 -18.30 23.76 6.47
C PRO A 194 -18.44 22.54 5.55
N ALA A 195 -19.32 21.61 5.92
CA ALA A 195 -19.73 20.49 5.09
C ALA A 195 -21.19 20.13 5.37
N ALA A 196 -21.82 19.42 4.42
CA ALA A 196 -23.21 18.97 4.45
C ALA A 196 -24.24 20.11 4.53
N ARG A 197 -25.13 20.17 3.54
CA ARG A 197 -26.18 21.19 3.45
C ARG A 197 -27.29 20.99 4.48
N CYS A 198 -27.80 22.09 5.06
CA CYS A 198 -29.03 22.07 5.84
C CYS A 198 -30.25 21.75 4.96
N GLY A 199 -30.96 20.67 5.30
CA GLY A 199 -32.08 20.15 4.51
C GLY A 199 -31.70 19.27 3.31
N GLY A 200 -30.40 19.04 3.08
CA GLY A 200 -29.90 18.10 2.05
C GLY A 200 -29.67 16.69 2.60
N THR A 201 -29.60 15.70 1.71
CA THR A 201 -29.24 14.30 2.06
C THR A 201 -27.74 14.01 1.93
N ASP A 202 -26.98 14.92 1.30
CA ASP A 202 -25.54 14.79 1.15
C ASP A 202 -24.79 15.30 2.40
N THR A 203 -24.00 14.41 3.00
CA THR A 203 -23.19 14.71 4.20
C THR A 203 -21.76 15.18 3.85
N GLY A 204 -21.45 15.24 2.55
CA GLY A 204 -20.13 15.40 1.98
C GLY A 204 -19.81 16.79 1.44
N THR A 205 -20.82 17.46 0.88
CA THR A 205 -20.66 18.66 0.05
C THR A 205 -21.38 19.86 0.66
N HIS A 206 -21.05 21.05 0.16
CA HIS A 206 -21.73 22.29 0.53
C HIS A 206 -21.85 23.18 -0.71
N ASP A 207 -22.96 23.91 -0.84
CA ASP A 207 -23.26 24.73 -2.03
C ASP A 207 -22.19 25.81 -2.29
N VAL A 208 -21.45 26.20 -1.25
CA VAL A 208 -20.33 27.14 -1.33
C VAL A 208 -19.22 26.69 -0.37
N PRO A 209 -18.19 25.97 -0.83
CA PRO A 209 -17.05 25.60 0.01
C PRO A 209 -16.22 26.83 0.39
N ILE A 210 -16.02 27.01 1.69
CA ILE A 210 -15.18 28.08 2.26
C ILE A 210 -14.33 27.52 3.39
N ILE A 211 -13.29 28.27 3.74
CA ILE A 211 -12.50 28.07 4.96
C ILE A 211 -12.82 29.24 5.90
N LEU A 212 -12.99 28.94 7.18
CA LEU A 212 -13.13 29.94 8.25
C LEU A 212 -11.92 29.87 9.16
N ALA A 213 -11.54 31.01 9.72
CA ALA A 213 -10.47 31.13 10.72
C ALA A 213 -10.94 31.91 11.94
N SER A 214 -10.47 31.52 13.12
CA SER A 214 -10.67 32.26 14.36
C SER A 214 -9.42 32.19 15.24
N ASP A 215 -8.99 33.34 15.78
CA ASP A 215 -7.99 33.44 16.84
C ASP A 215 -8.61 33.34 18.25
N ASP A 216 -9.94 33.41 18.35
CA ASP A 216 -10.68 33.24 19.59
C ASP A 216 -11.98 32.44 19.37
N PRO A 217 -11.87 31.11 19.15
CA PRO A 217 -13.04 30.28 18.88
C PRO A 217 -14.04 30.21 20.04
N ALA A 218 -13.58 30.46 21.28
CA ALA A 218 -14.43 30.46 22.48
C ALA A 218 -15.51 31.55 22.42
N ASN A 219 -15.15 32.74 21.91
CA ASN A 219 -16.08 33.86 21.72
C ASN A 219 -16.65 33.95 20.30
N GLY A 220 -16.33 32.97 19.45
CA GLY A 220 -16.89 32.84 18.11
C GLY A 220 -16.42 33.89 17.10
N SER A 221 -15.16 34.32 17.16
CA SER A 221 -14.55 35.23 16.17
C SER A 221 -14.23 34.57 14.81
N TRP A 222 -15.19 33.87 14.19
CA TRP A 222 -14.99 33.15 12.93
C TRP A 222 -15.13 34.07 11.71
N LYS A 223 -14.08 34.14 10.88
CA LYS A 223 -14.03 34.96 9.65
C LYS A 223 -13.72 34.10 8.44
N GLN A 224 -14.30 34.43 7.29
CA GLN A 224 -14.01 33.75 6.02
C GLN A 224 -12.54 33.99 5.60
N ALA A 225 -11.79 32.91 5.43
CA ALA A 225 -10.35 32.90 5.23
C ALA A 225 -9.90 32.65 3.77
N CYS A 226 -10.82 32.27 2.88
CA CYS A 226 -10.55 32.07 1.45
C CYS A 226 -11.67 32.65 0.59
N MET A 227 -11.43 32.78 -0.72
CA MET A 227 -12.51 33.04 -1.67
C MET A 227 -13.41 31.80 -1.80
N PRO A 228 -14.73 31.97 -2.03
CA PRO A 228 -15.65 30.87 -2.29
C PRO A 228 -15.15 29.92 -3.37
N CYS A 229 -15.20 28.62 -3.11
CA CYS A 229 -14.80 27.54 -4.01
C CYS A 229 -13.36 27.64 -4.55
N PHE A 230 -12.50 28.48 -3.93
CA PHE A 230 -11.21 28.90 -4.51
C PHE A 230 -11.32 29.48 -5.94
N GLY A 231 -12.44 30.11 -6.27
CA GLY A 231 -12.68 30.73 -7.58
C GLY A 231 -13.07 29.75 -8.69
N ASP A 232 -13.18 28.45 -8.41
CA ASP A 232 -13.63 27.43 -9.34
C ASP A 232 -14.97 26.82 -8.86
N PRO A 233 -16.09 27.03 -9.58
CA PRO A 233 -17.40 26.54 -9.17
C PRO A 233 -17.53 25.02 -9.16
N ASN A 234 -16.62 24.28 -9.80
CA ASN A 234 -16.60 22.81 -9.77
C ASN A 234 -16.00 22.26 -8.47
N ASN A 235 -15.34 23.09 -7.66
CA ASN A 235 -14.96 22.71 -6.30
C ASN A 235 -16.21 22.71 -5.41
N ILE A 236 -16.65 21.52 -5.01
CA ILE A 236 -17.89 21.32 -4.23
C ILE A 236 -17.65 20.94 -2.77
N ALA A 237 -16.39 20.76 -2.37
CA ALA A 237 -16.01 20.65 -0.95
C ALA A 237 -14.53 21.02 -0.69
N ILE A 238 -14.25 21.41 0.55
CA ILE A 238 -12.89 21.36 1.12
C ILE A 238 -12.75 20.05 1.90
N SER A 239 -11.91 19.15 1.40
CA SER A 239 -11.82 17.76 1.86
C SER A 239 -10.85 17.59 3.02
N ALA A 240 -9.68 18.23 2.93
CA ALA A 240 -8.62 18.10 3.93
C ALA A 240 -7.79 19.39 4.01
N MET A 241 -7.17 19.61 5.18
CA MET A 241 -6.21 20.69 5.41
C MET A 241 -5.03 20.15 6.21
N ALA A 242 -3.83 20.66 5.94
CA ALA A 242 -2.62 20.32 6.69
C ALA A 242 -1.62 21.49 6.67
N VAL A 243 -0.77 21.57 7.67
CA VAL A 243 0.30 22.58 7.76
C VAL A 243 1.61 21.92 7.38
N MET A 244 2.36 22.53 6.46
CA MET A 244 3.73 22.14 6.16
C MET A 244 4.55 23.42 6.00
N ASP A 245 5.64 23.51 6.76
CA ASP A 245 6.50 24.69 6.84
C ASP A 245 5.68 25.97 7.13
N GLU A 246 5.85 27.01 6.33
CA GLU A 246 5.19 28.32 6.47
C GLU A 246 3.79 28.38 5.86
N TYR A 247 3.24 27.24 5.40
CA TYR A 247 2.01 27.21 4.63
C TYR A 247 0.92 26.33 5.26
N LEU A 248 -0.31 26.83 5.20
CA LEU A 248 -1.52 26.02 5.33
C LEU A 248 -1.93 25.54 3.93
N TYR A 249 -2.04 24.23 3.76
CA TYR A 249 -2.53 23.58 2.55
C TYR A 249 -4.00 23.17 2.70
N ALA A 250 -4.76 23.27 1.61
CA ALA A 250 -6.15 22.84 1.51
C ALA A 250 -6.36 22.03 0.23
N GLY A 251 -6.96 20.85 0.36
CA GLY A 251 -7.35 19.98 -0.75
C GLY A 251 -8.86 20.05 -1.00
N THR A 252 -9.26 20.11 -2.27
CA THR A 252 -10.68 20.21 -2.66
C THR A 252 -11.29 18.85 -3.04
N MET A 253 -12.58 18.86 -3.32
CA MET A 253 -13.30 17.83 -4.08
C MET A 253 -13.87 18.47 -5.34
N ASN A 254 -13.59 17.88 -6.49
CA ASN A 254 -14.06 18.36 -7.79
C ASN A 254 -14.37 17.14 -8.69
N PRO A 255 -15.67 16.82 -8.88
CA PRO A 255 -16.09 15.65 -9.67
C PRO A 255 -16.02 15.85 -11.18
N THR A 256 -15.75 17.06 -11.66
CA THR A 256 -15.68 17.36 -13.08
C THR A 256 -14.27 17.18 -13.61
N GLU A 257 -13.28 17.80 -12.95
CA GLU A 257 -11.90 17.88 -13.45
C GLU A 257 -10.88 17.20 -12.50
N GLY A 258 -11.31 16.78 -11.31
CA GLY A 258 -10.43 16.23 -10.28
C GLY A 258 -9.95 17.29 -9.29
N TYR A 259 -9.55 16.85 -8.09
CA TYR A 259 -9.23 17.74 -6.98
C TYR A 259 -8.13 18.76 -7.33
N GLN A 260 -8.16 19.86 -6.58
CA GLN A 260 -7.12 20.88 -6.56
C GLN A 260 -6.47 20.91 -5.17
N VAL A 261 -5.22 21.37 -5.11
CA VAL A 261 -4.54 21.69 -3.87
C VAL A 261 -4.10 23.14 -3.89
N TRP A 262 -4.38 23.84 -2.80
CA TRP A 262 -4.11 25.25 -2.60
C TRP A 262 -3.27 25.46 -1.35
N ARG A 263 -2.48 26.53 -1.29
CA ARG A 263 -1.73 26.92 -0.09
C ARG A 263 -1.80 28.41 0.21
N THR A 264 -1.62 28.80 1.47
CA THR A 264 -1.52 30.20 1.91
C THR A 264 -0.52 30.33 3.05
N THR A 265 0.14 31.49 3.15
CA THR A 265 0.93 31.88 4.34
C THR A 265 0.05 32.41 5.49
N ALA A 266 -1.23 32.71 5.20
CA ALA A 266 -2.19 33.34 6.12
C ALA A 266 -1.71 34.67 6.74
N GLU A 267 -1.00 35.47 5.94
CA GLU A 267 -0.53 36.81 6.29
C GLU A 267 -1.54 37.90 5.90
N GLY A 268 -1.58 38.98 6.68
CA GLY A 268 -2.56 40.06 6.52
C GLY A 268 -3.92 39.76 7.13
N ASP A 269 -4.95 40.47 6.67
CA ASP A 269 -6.35 40.27 7.08
C ASP A 269 -7.06 39.28 6.14
N PRO A 270 -7.95 38.42 6.66
CA PRO A 270 -8.74 37.50 5.84
C PRO A 270 -9.80 38.24 4.99
N PRO A 271 -10.17 37.73 3.79
CA PRO A 271 -9.72 36.47 3.19
C PRO A 271 -8.26 36.54 2.70
N TYR A 272 -7.48 35.50 2.99
CA TYR A 272 -6.06 35.48 2.66
C TYR A 272 -5.81 35.21 1.18
N SER A 273 -4.59 35.52 0.71
CA SER A 273 -4.14 35.12 -0.63
C SER A 273 -3.84 33.62 -0.66
N TRP A 274 -4.45 32.90 -1.60
CA TRP A 274 -4.25 31.46 -1.81
C TRP A 274 -3.67 31.20 -3.19
N GLU A 275 -2.69 30.31 -3.25
CA GLU A 275 -2.01 29.88 -4.46
C GLU A 275 -2.40 28.43 -4.78
N ARG A 276 -2.86 28.17 -6.01
CA ARG A 276 -3.12 26.79 -6.48
C ARG A 276 -1.79 26.13 -6.84
N VAL A 277 -1.49 25.02 -6.18
CA VAL A 277 -0.22 24.27 -6.35
C VAL A 277 -0.40 22.95 -7.09
N LEU A 278 -1.63 22.44 -7.17
CA LEU A 278 -1.93 21.22 -7.93
C LEU A 278 -3.35 21.30 -8.51
N THR A 279 -3.55 20.70 -9.68
CA THR A 279 -4.81 20.77 -10.43
C THR A 279 -5.11 19.46 -11.16
N LEU A 280 -6.31 19.36 -11.74
CA LEU A 280 -6.76 18.25 -12.59
C LEU A 280 -6.62 16.86 -11.93
N GLY A 281 -6.78 16.78 -10.61
CA GLY A 281 -6.56 15.54 -9.87
C GLY A 281 -5.16 14.96 -10.09
N ALA A 282 -4.13 15.80 -10.10
CA ALA A 282 -2.77 15.44 -10.48
C ALA A 282 -2.66 14.86 -11.91
N TYR A 283 -3.40 15.47 -12.84
CA TYR A 283 -3.53 15.05 -14.25
C TYR A 283 -4.15 13.66 -14.44
N ARG A 284 -4.86 13.13 -13.44
CA ARG A 284 -5.73 11.94 -13.58
C ARG A 284 -7.18 12.31 -13.90
N GLY A 285 -7.55 13.59 -13.81
CA GLY A 285 -8.93 14.03 -13.98
C GLY A 285 -9.80 13.65 -12.78
N ASN A 286 -11.10 13.50 -13.03
CA ASN A 286 -12.10 13.24 -11.99
C ASN A 286 -11.95 11.90 -11.25
N LEU A 287 -11.19 10.92 -11.75
CA LEU A 287 -10.87 9.71 -10.99
C LEU A 287 -9.99 9.99 -9.76
N ASN A 288 -9.38 11.17 -9.69
CA ASN A 288 -8.85 11.76 -8.46
C ASN A 288 -9.81 12.87 -8.00
N GLU A 289 -11.03 12.48 -7.60
CA GLU A 289 -12.12 13.40 -7.28
C GLU A 289 -11.82 14.28 -6.07
N ALA A 290 -11.35 13.69 -4.96
CA ALA A 290 -11.08 14.38 -3.70
C ALA A 290 -9.64 14.17 -3.23
N ALA A 291 -9.02 15.24 -2.74
CA ALA A 291 -7.84 15.15 -1.89
C ALA A 291 -8.27 14.74 -0.47
N ALA A 292 -8.51 13.43 -0.29
CA ALA A 292 -9.17 12.86 0.89
C ALA A 292 -8.34 13.01 2.18
N THR A 293 -7.01 13.01 2.08
CA THR A 293 -6.12 13.19 3.22
C THR A 293 -4.82 13.90 2.81
N LEU A 294 -4.29 14.71 3.72
CA LEU A 294 -3.04 15.46 3.57
C LEU A 294 -2.16 15.17 4.78
N CYS A 295 -0.89 14.80 4.56
CA CYS A 295 0.05 14.51 5.64
C CYS A 295 1.47 14.95 5.27
N PRO A 296 2.03 15.94 5.97
CA PRO A 296 3.45 16.30 5.82
C PRO A 296 4.34 15.18 6.33
N TYR A 297 5.34 14.80 5.55
CA TYR A 297 6.34 13.81 5.93
C TYR A 297 7.64 14.06 5.16
N ARG A 298 8.75 14.19 5.91
CA ARG A 298 10.12 14.37 5.37
C ARG A 298 10.23 15.50 4.32
N GLY A 299 9.67 16.67 4.64
CA GLY A 299 9.78 17.86 3.80
C GLY A 299 8.89 17.85 2.55
N ALA A 300 7.90 16.97 2.50
CA ALA A 300 6.91 16.92 1.43
C ALA A 300 5.51 16.64 1.97
N LEU A 301 4.49 17.08 1.23
CA LEU A 301 3.09 16.86 1.55
C LEU A 301 2.59 15.62 0.79
N TYR A 302 2.26 14.56 1.52
CA TYR A 302 1.60 13.39 0.96
C TYR A 302 0.10 13.65 0.83
N ILE A 303 -0.45 13.31 -0.32
CA ILE A 303 -1.86 13.53 -0.65
C ILE A 303 -2.44 12.17 -1.06
N GLY A 304 -3.38 11.67 -0.25
CA GLY A 304 -4.15 10.49 -0.57
C GLY A 304 -5.47 10.89 -1.20
N SER A 305 -5.80 10.32 -2.36
CA SER A 305 -7.05 10.62 -3.04
C SER A 305 -8.20 9.70 -2.61
N GLY A 306 -9.39 10.00 -3.12
CA GLY A 306 -10.44 9.02 -3.30
C GLY A 306 -11.69 9.60 -3.93
N ILE A 307 -12.62 8.71 -4.26
CA ILE A 307 -13.86 9.02 -4.95
C ILE A 307 -15.01 8.87 -3.95
N TYR A 308 -15.93 9.81 -3.93
CA TYR A 308 -17.06 9.84 -3.01
C TYR A 308 -17.88 8.52 -3.06
N ASN A 309 -18.56 8.18 -1.96
CA ASN A 309 -19.23 6.87 -1.78
C ASN A 309 -18.33 5.61 -1.94
N LEU A 310 -17.16 5.61 -1.29
CA LEU A 310 -16.21 4.47 -1.23
C LEU A 310 -15.69 4.01 -2.60
N GLY A 311 -15.37 4.95 -3.49
CA GLY A 311 -14.77 4.64 -4.79
C GLY A 311 -15.73 4.78 -5.98
N PHE A 312 -17.01 5.08 -5.76
CA PHE A 312 -17.98 5.28 -6.84
C PHE A 312 -19.04 6.33 -6.51
N ASP A 313 -18.83 7.55 -7.02
CA ASP A 313 -19.79 8.64 -6.87
C ASP A 313 -20.91 8.53 -7.90
N ARG A 314 -22.03 7.97 -7.46
CA ARG A 314 -23.24 7.81 -8.29
C ARG A 314 -23.98 9.11 -8.56
N ILE A 315 -23.76 10.17 -7.76
CA ILE A 315 -24.46 11.45 -7.94
C ILE A 315 -23.88 12.16 -9.17
N HIS A 316 -22.55 12.17 -9.29
CA HIS A 316 -21.86 12.84 -10.39
C HIS A 316 -21.35 11.88 -11.48
N GLY A 317 -21.55 10.55 -11.32
CA GLY A 317 -21.14 9.55 -12.29
C GLY A 317 -19.63 9.34 -12.37
N VAL A 318 -18.91 9.49 -11.25
CA VAL A 318 -17.45 9.36 -11.18
C VAL A 318 -17.07 8.00 -10.60
N GLY A 319 -16.25 7.24 -11.32
CA GLY A 319 -15.84 5.89 -10.94
C GLY A 319 -16.76 4.79 -11.49
N PRO A 320 -16.62 3.53 -11.04
CA PRO A 320 -15.75 3.09 -9.94
C PRO A 320 -14.25 3.32 -10.22
N GLY A 321 -13.49 3.72 -9.21
CA GLY A 321 -12.06 3.98 -9.34
C GLY A 321 -11.30 3.83 -8.03
N MET A 322 -10.03 3.44 -8.14
CA MET A 322 -9.13 3.29 -7.00
C MET A 322 -8.39 4.60 -6.71
N PRO A 323 -8.08 4.91 -5.44
CA PRO A 323 -7.36 6.11 -5.06
C PRO A 323 -5.87 6.01 -5.33
N GLU A 324 -5.19 7.15 -5.29
CA GLU A 324 -3.76 7.29 -5.54
C GLU A 324 -3.07 8.04 -4.40
N LEU A 325 -1.79 7.76 -4.24
CA LEU A 325 -0.91 8.47 -3.33
C LEU A 325 0.09 9.28 -4.15
N ILE A 326 0.13 10.58 -3.92
CA ILE A 326 1.14 11.48 -4.48
C ILE A 326 1.89 12.20 -3.36
N ARG A 327 3.08 12.70 -3.68
CA ARG A 327 3.92 13.50 -2.79
C ARG A 327 4.25 14.82 -3.47
N LEU A 328 3.85 15.94 -2.87
CA LEU A 328 4.06 17.32 -3.35
C LEU A 328 5.19 17.99 -2.54
N TYR A 329 6.15 18.61 -3.22
CA TYR A 329 7.26 19.32 -2.59
C TYR A 329 7.01 20.83 -2.47
N PRO A 330 7.77 21.56 -1.63
CA PRO A 330 7.63 23.01 -1.46
C PRO A 330 7.82 23.82 -2.74
N ASP A 331 8.63 23.32 -3.68
CA ASP A 331 8.88 23.90 -5.01
C ASP A 331 7.78 23.59 -6.03
N MET A 332 6.67 22.98 -5.59
CA MET A 332 5.51 22.53 -6.37
C MET A 332 5.76 21.36 -7.31
N SER A 333 6.98 20.82 -7.37
CA SER A 333 7.18 19.54 -8.03
C SER A 333 6.45 18.44 -7.25
N TRP A 334 6.07 17.35 -7.93
CA TRP A 334 5.39 16.24 -7.27
C TRP A 334 5.73 14.89 -7.89
N ASP A 335 5.68 13.85 -7.05
CA ASP A 335 5.89 12.46 -7.44
C ASP A 335 4.59 11.66 -7.30
N LEU A 336 4.37 10.73 -8.23
CA LEU A 336 3.39 9.68 -8.06
C LEU A 336 4.00 8.57 -7.19
N ILE A 337 3.43 8.32 -6.01
CA ILE A 337 3.94 7.27 -5.12
C ILE A 337 3.26 5.93 -5.42
N ALA A 338 1.93 5.90 -5.46
CA ALA A 338 1.15 4.73 -5.84
C ALA A 338 -0.02 5.15 -6.74
N GLY A 339 -0.15 4.55 -7.91
CA GLY A 339 -1.14 4.96 -8.91
C GLY A 339 -0.79 4.55 -10.34
N GLU A 340 -1.57 5.05 -11.29
CA GLU A 340 -1.40 4.79 -12.72
C GLU A 340 -0.29 5.69 -13.32
N PRO A 341 0.64 5.13 -14.11
CA PRO A 341 1.59 5.97 -14.85
C PRO A 341 0.90 6.93 -15.80
N ARG A 342 1.39 8.18 -15.90
CA ARG A 342 0.85 9.15 -16.87
C ARG A 342 1.87 10.21 -17.31
N LEU A 343 1.68 10.74 -18.52
CA LEU A 343 2.40 11.91 -19.01
C LEU A 343 1.74 13.19 -18.50
N THR A 344 2.55 14.13 -18.00
CA THR A 344 2.11 15.42 -17.46
C THR A 344 2.98 16.53 -18.04
N PRO A 345 2.61 17.82 -17.86
CA PRO A 345 3.49 18.93 -18.23
C PRO A 345 4.88 18.87 -17.56
N ASP A 346 4.98 18.25 -16.38
CA ASP A 346 6.25 18.05 -15.66
C ASP A 346 7.00 16.78 -16.10
N GLY A 347 6.57 16.16 -17.20
CA GLY A 347 7.10 14.90 -17.71
C GLY A 347 6.32 13.67 -17.26
N VAL A 348 6.92 12.49 -17.44
CA VAL A 348 6.31 11.20 -17.12
C VAL A 348 6.32 10.97 -15.62
N LYS A 349 5.15 10.71 -15.02
CA LYS A 349 5.01 10.33 -13.62
C LYS A 349 4.81 8.82 -13.53
N MET A 350 5.75 8.14 -12.86
CA MET A 350 5.73 6.70 -12.59
C MET A 350 5.53 6.46 -11.10
N PRO A 351 4.81 5.39 -10.67
CA PRO A 351 4.61 5.09 -9.27
C PRO A 351 5.94 4.66 -8.60
N MET A 352 6.49 5.54 -7.78
CA MET A 352 7.80 5.36 -7.12
C MET A 352 7.82 4.19 -6.12
N SER A 353 6.66 3.76 -5.63
CA SER A 353 6.55 2.61 -4.73
C SER A 353 6.47 1.26 -5.44
N GLY A 354 6.25 1.25 -6.76
CA GLY A 354 5.92 0.05 -7.53
C GLY A 354 4.48 -0.45 -7.36
N TYR A 355 3.66 0.20 -6.54
CA TYR A 355 2.23 -0.09 -6.40
C TYR A 355 1.38 0.76 -7.36
N GLY A 356 0.36 0.14 -7.96
CA GLY A 356 -0.68 0.84 -8.71
C GLY A 356 -1.70 1.50 -7.77
N ALA A 357 -2.78 2.02 -8.37
CA ALA A 357 -3.86 2.64 -7.62
C ALA A 357 -4.47 1.65 -6.59
N GLY A 358 -4.92 2.18 -5.45
CA GLY A 358 -5.46 1.39 -4.34
C GLY A 358 -4.45 0.41 -3.72
N PHE A 359 -3.14 0.64 -3.90
CA PHE A 359 -2.09 -0.32 -3.54
C PHE A 359 -2.30 -1.71 -4.18
N ASN A 360 -2.79 -1.74 -5.42
CA ASN A 360 -3.20 -2.93 -6.18
C ASN A 360 -4.42 -3.68 -5.60
N SER A 361 -5.20 -3.03 -4.73
CA SER A 361 -6.49 -3.55 -4.28
C SER A 361 -7.63 -2.82 -5.01
N PRO A 362 -8.46 -3.54 -5.80
CA PRO A 362 -9.59 -2.93 -6.50
C PRO A 362 -10.73 -2.52 -5.53
N PHE A 363 -10.65 -2.99 -4.28
CA PHE A 363 -11.67 -2.75 -3.27
C PHE A 363 -11.41 -1.49 -2.44
N VAL A 364 -10.25 -0.85 -2.61
CA VAL A 364 -9.91 0.36 -1.89
C VAL A 364 -10.54 1.57 -2.59
N GLY A 365 -11.38 2.30 -1.87
CA GLY A 365 -12.06 3.52 -2.35
C GLY A 365 -11.43 4.82 -1.86
N TYR A 366 -10.72 4.78 -0.73
CA TYR A 366 -10.01 5.94 -0.16
C TYR A 366 -8.64 5.56 0.36
N ILE A 367 -7.68 6.45 0.18
CA ILE A 367 -6.60 6.63 1.13
C ILE A 367 -7.12 7.62 2.18
N TRP A 368 -7.57 7.11 3.33
CA TRP A 368 -8.51 7.84 4.18
C TRP A 368 -7.86 8.58 5.34
N SER A 369 -6.74 8.05 5.86
CA SER A 369 -6.00 8.69 6.92
C SER A 369 -4.50 8.41 6.80
N MET A 370 -3.71 9.38 7.23
CA MET A 370 -2.27 9.27 7.33
C MET A 370 -1.80 9.94 8.63
N CYS A 371 -0.73 9.39 9.22
CA CYS A 371 -0.11 9.95 10.41
C CYS A 371 1.37 9.56 10.44
N VAL A 372 2.20 10.47 10.93
CA VAL A 372 3.60 10.17 11.25
C VAL A 372 3.68 9.72 12.71
N HIS A 373 4.37 8.60 12.96
CA HIS A 373 4.65 8.10 14.29
C HIS A 373 6.07 7.51 14.30
N ASP A 374 6.89 7.93 15.25
CA ASP A 374 8.28 7.51 15.43
C ASP A 374 9.10 7.51 14.14
N GLY A 375 8.99 8.60 13.37
CA GLY A 375 9.73 8.80 12.13
C GLY A 375 9.27 7.97 10.93
N CYS A 376 8.19 7.19 11.07
CA CYS A 376 7.53 6.47 9.98
C CYS A 376 6.20 7.10 9.61
N LEU A 377 5.84 7.06 8.33
CA LEU A 377 4.51 7.41 7.83
C LEU A 377 3.64 6.17 7.79
N TYR A 378 2.44 6.28 8.37
CA TYR A 378 1.40 5.26 8.36
C TYR A 378 0.22 5.74 7.54
N LEU A 379 -0.41 4.83 6.80
CA LEU A 379 -1.50 5.10 5.88
C LEU A 379 -2.59 4.06 6.05
N GLY A 380 -3.81 4.51 6.31
CA GLY A 380 -4.99 3.67 6.41
C GLY A 380 -5.96 3.90 5.25
N THR A 381 -6.51 2.81 4.72
CA THR A 381 -7.43 2.85 3.58
C THR A 381 -8.89 2.71 4.00
N ALA A 382 -9.81 2.85 3.03
CA ALA A 382 -11.19 2.41 3.14
C ALA A 382 -11.51 1.39 2.05
N ASN A 383 -12.18 0.31 2.40
CA ASN A 383 -12.44 -0.86 1.57
C ASN A 383 -13.95 -1.14 1.48
N TRP A 384 -14.47 -1.27 0.25
CA TRP A 384 -15.89 -1.51 -0.03
C TRP A 384 -16.25 -2.98 -0.25
N SER A 385 -15.29 -3.92 -0.22
CA SER A 385 -15.57 -5.33 -0.49
C SER A 385 -16.64 -5.98 0.40
N PRO A 386 -16.87 -5.59 1.67
CA PRO A 386 -17.92 -6.24 2.48
C PRO A 386 -19.32 -6.12 1.88
N TRP A 387 -19.56 -5.12 1.04
CA TRP A 387 -20.85 -4.96 0.36
C TRP A 387 -21.12 -6.07 -0.65
N LEU A 388 -20.10 -6.75 -1.17
CA LEU A 388 -20.24 -7.87 -2.10
C LEU A 388 -21.03 -9.05 -1.51
N LEU A 389 -21.05 -9.19 -0.17
CA LEU A 389 -21.85 -10.22 0.51
C LEU A 389 -23.35 -10.04 0.26
N PHE A 390 -23.81 -8.82 0.02
CA PHE A 390 -25.22 -8.46 0.05
C PHE A 390 -25.79 -8.07 -1.31
N THR A 391 -24.94 -7.94 -2.33
CA THR A 391 -25.35 -7.51 -3.68
C THR A 391 -26.00 -8.64 -4.48
N LYS A 392 -27.02 -8.31 -5.29
CA LYS A 392 -27.64 -9.27 -6.21
C LYS A 392 -26.64 -9.70 -7.26
N THR A 393 -26.45 -10.99 -7.46
CA THR A 393 -25.63 -11.48 -8.57
C THR A 393 -26.28 -11.20 -9.93
N SER A 394 -27.60 -11.08 -10.00
CA SER A 394 -28.35 -10.87 -11.26
C SER A 394 -28.06 -9.55 -11.99
N ILE A 395 -27.52 -8.54 -11.29
CA ILE A 395 -27.19 -7.23 -11.87
C ILE A 395 -25.71 -7.14 -12.26
N TRP A 396 -24.92 -8.15 -11.92
CA TRP A 396 -23.52 -8.19 -12.28
C TRP A 396 -23.42 -8.56 -13.76
N GLU A 397 -22.39 -8.08 -14.45
CA GLU A 397 -22.21 -8.41 -15.85
C GLU A 397 -22.17 -9.93 -16.03
N GLU A 398 -22.79 -10.42 -17.10
CA GLU A 398 -23.00 -11.85 -17.35
C GLU A 398 -21.69 -12.65 -17.29
N TYR A 399 -20.59 -12.01 -17.68
CA TYR A 399 -19.23 -12.52 -17.54
C TYR A 399 -18.87 -12.80 -16.06
N ILE A 400 -19.11 -11.86 -15.13
CA ILE A 400 -18.79 -11.98 -13.69
C ILE A 400 -19.71 -13.00 -13.00
N VAL A 401 -20.99 -13.02 -13.37
CA VAL A 401 -21.98 -14.02 -12.88
C VAL A 401 -21.58 -15.45 -13.24
N LYS A 402 -20.99 -15.66 -14.41
CA LYS A 402 -20.46 -16.97 -14.85
C LYS A 402 -19.18 -17.39 -14.09
N GLN A 403 -18.48 -16.46 -13.42
CA GLN A 403 -17.28 -16.72 -12.59
C GLN A 403 -17.58 -17.04 -11.13
N LEU A 404 -18.55 -16.34 -10.54
CA LEU A 404 -18.79 -16.33 -9.10
C LEU A 404 -19.08 -17.67 -8.44
N PRO A 405 -19.76 -18.65 -9.07
CA PRO A 405 -19.94 -19.96 -8.45
C PRO A 405 -18.61 -20.63 -8.05
N SER A 406 -17.48 -20.18 -8.60
CA SER A 406 -16.13 -20.67 -8.31
C SER A 406 -15.31 -19.82 -7.33
N VAL A 407 -15.76 -18.61 -6.96
CA VAL A 407 -15.08 -17.72 -6.02
C VAL A 407 -15.76 -17.79 -4.66
N ASP A 408 -15.10 -18.44 -3.70
CA ASP A 408 -15.54 -18.41 -2.31
C ASP A 408 -15.39 -16.99 -1.74
N MET A 409 -16.53 -16.31 -1.58
CA MET A 409 -16.61 -14.94 -1.08
C MET A 409 -16.11 -14.81 0.36
N GLU A 410 -16.32 -15.83 1.19
CA GLU A 410 -15.79 -15.83 2.56
C GLU A 410 -14.27 -15.87 2.54
N SER A 411 -13.68 -16.75 1.72
CA SER A 411 -12.22 -16.76 1.50
C SER A 411 -11.72 -15.42 0.95
N LEU A 412 -12.38 -14.83 -0.05
CA LEU A 412 -11.97 -13.54 -0.61
C LEU A 412 -11.90 -12.45 0.48
N LEU A 413 -12.93 -12.36 1.32
CA LEU A 413 -13.03 -11.36 2.38
C LEU A 413 -12.11 -11.65 3.57
N ASN A 414 -11.76 -12.90 3.82
CA ASN A 414 -10.76 -13.23 4.84
C ASN A 414 -9.36 -12.67 4.51
N TYR A 415 -9.05 -12.53 3.22
CA TYR A 415 -7.74 -12.05 2.76
C TYR A 415 -7.72 -10.58 2.32
N LEU A 416 -8.82 -10.10 1.73
CA LEU A 416 -8.92 -8.77 1.10
C LEU A 416 -10.11 -7.96 1.62
N GLY A 417 -10.83 -8.47 2.60
CA GLY A 417 -11.98 -7.84 3.23
C GLY A 417 -11.58 -6.91 4.37
N GLY A 418 -12.13 -5.70 4.37
CA GLY A 418 -11.79 -4.69 5.36
C GLY A 418 -10.58 -3.84 4.96
N PHE A 419 -10.28 -2.83 5.76
CA PHE A 419 -9.25 -1.85 5.44
C PHE A 419 -7.86 -2.47 5.34
N GLU A 420 -6.97 -1.73 4.69
CA GLU A 420 -5.54 -1.98 4.71
C GLU A 420 -4.84 -0.89 5.52
N LEU A 421 -3.81 -1.28 6.28
CA LEU A 421 -2.93 -0.36 6.99
C LEU A 421 -1.51 -0.58 6.47
N TRP A 422 -0.87 0.50 6.02
CA TRP A 422 0.43 0.50 5.39
C TRP A 422 1.41 1.38 6.15
N ARG A 423 2.70 1.14 5.94
CA ARG A 423 3.77 1.95 6.51
C ARG A 423 4.91 2.19 5.53
N THR A 424 5.64 3.27 5.75
CA THR A 424 6.93 3.51 5.11
C THR A 424 7.87 4.26 6.04
N GLY A 425 9.15 3.88 6.01
CA GLY A 425 10.22 4.58 6.72
C GLY A 425 10.93 5.63 5.85
N ASP A 426 10.78 5.59 4.52
CA ASP A 426 11.51 6.48 3.60
C ASP A 426 10.62 7.23 2.62
N GLY A 427 9.33 6.87 2.56
CA GLY A 427 8.38 7.50 1.66
C GLY A 427 8.18 6.80 0.31
N ASN A 428 9.04 5.84 -0.03
CA ASN A 428 9.04 5.13 -1.32
C ASN A 428 8.81 3.62 -1.14
N ARG A 429 9.41 2.98 -0.14
CA ARG A 429 9.21 1.56 0.17
C ARG A 429 8.06 1.40 1.14
N TRP A 430 6.96 0.83 0.66
CA TRP A 430 5.74 0.63 1.44
C TRP A 430 5.55 -0.84 1.78
N ALA A 431 5.18 -1.11 3.03
CA ALA A 431 4.89 -2.46 3.51
C ALA A 431 3.53 -2.49 4.23
N PRO A 432 2.71 -3.52 4.01
CA PRO A 432 1.43 -3.65 4.71
C PRO A 432 1.66 -4.13 6.15
N ILE A 433 0.85 -3.60 7.07
CA ILE A 433 0.70 -4.06 8.46
C ILE A 433 -0.50 -5.02 8.53
N THR A 434 -1.60 -4.68 7.88
CA THR A 434 -2.73 -5.59 7.67
C THR A 434 -3.37 -5.28 6.32
N ARG A 435 -3.97 -6.30 5.70
CA ARG A 435 -4.76 -6.19 4.46
C ARG A 435 -6.20 -6.67 4.61
N ASN A 436 -6.59 -7.02 5.83
CA ASN A 436 -7.86 -7.67 6.10
C ASN A 436 -8.56 -7.10 7.35
N GLY A 437 -8.40 -5.79 7.59
CA GLY A 437 -9.04 -5.09 8.70
C GLY A 437 -8.76 -5.68 10.09
N PHE A 438 -7.55 -6.20 10.31
CA PHE A 438 -7.20 -6.99 11.51
C PHE A 438 -8.10 -8.21 11.75
N GLY A 439 -8.34 -8.98 10.69
CA GLY A 439 -9.12 -10.21 10.73
C GLY A 439 -10.63 -10.01 10.86
N ASN A 440 -11.12 -8.79 10.60
CA ASN A 440 -12.54 -8.47 10.59
C ASN A 440 -12.87 -7.73 9.29
N CYS A 441 -13.53 -8.40 8.35
CA CYS A 441 -13.85 -7.81 7.06
C CYS A 441 -14.81 -6.62 7.17
N PHE A 442 -15.62 -6.53 8.22
CA PHE A 442 -16.54 -5.40 8.47
C PHE A 442 -15.84 -4.14 8.98
N ASN A 443 -14.55 -4.22 9.33
CA ASN A 443 -13.71 -3.05 9.55
C ASN A 443 -13.39 -2.40 8.20
N VAL A 444 -14.33 -1.60 7.69
CA VAL A 444 -14.28 -1.04 6.33
C VAL A 444 -13.27 0.08 6.15
N GLY A 445 -12.75 0.70 7.20
CA GLY A 445 -11.84 1.83 7.02
C GLY A 445 -11.05 2.22 8.25
N VAL A 446 -9.87 2.80 8.04
CA VAL A 446 -9.15 3.55 9.08
C VAL A 446 -9.49 5.03 8.91
N ARG A 447 -10.39 5.54 9.76
CA ARG A 447 -10.83 6.94 9.65
C ARG A 447 -9.86 7.91 10.29
N THR A 448 -9.19 7.48 11.36
CA THR A 448 -8.24 8.31 12.11
C THR A 448 -7.03 7.50 12.57
N LEU A 449 -5.88 8.17 12.57
CA LEU A 449 -4.63 7.68 13.14
C LEU A 449 -4.15 8.75 14.13
N SER A 450 -3.68 8.34 15.30
CA SER A 450 -3.19 9.26 16.32
C SER A 450 -1.86 8.77 16.89
N SER A 451 -0.80 9.53 16.63
CA SER A 451 0.49 9.34 17.29
C SER A 451 0.42 9.89 18.71
N THR A 452 0.75 9.05 19.70
CA THR A 452 0.72 9.42 21.12
C THR A 452 2.00 8.96 21.82
N PRO A 453 2.30 9.48 23.03
CA PRO A 453 3.45 9.02 23.82
C PRO A 453 3.41 7.52 24.18
N VAL A 454 2.25 6.86 24.08
CA VAL A 454 2.08 5.43 24.44
C VAL A 454 1.85 4.54 23.20
N GLY A 455 2.13 5.06 22.00
CA GLY A 455 2.04 4.32 20.75
C GLY A 455 1.08 4.94 19.72
N LEU A 456 0.94 4.27 18.58
CA LEU A 456 0.05 4.66 17.49
C LEU A 456 -1.34 4.07 17.68
N PHE A 457 -2.36 4.91 17.78
CA PHE A 457 -3.75 4.47 17.79
C PHE A 457 -4.37 4.50 16.40
N VAL A 458 -5.12 3.45 16.08
CA VAL A 458 -5.85 3.25 14.82
C VAL A 458 -7.34 3.23 15.11
N GLY A 459 -8.05 4.25 14.63
CA GLY A 459 -9.49 4.40 14.79
C GLY A 459 -10.23 3.82 13.59
N VAL A 460 -11.02 2.78 13.84
CA VAL A 460 -11.67 1.99 12.79
C VAL A 460 -13.10 2.44 12.53
N VAL A 461 -13.54 2.24 11.29
CA VAL A 461 -14.93 2.34 10.85
C VAL A 461 -15.48 0.94 10.68
N ASN A 462 -16.57 0.65 11.40
CA ASN A 462 -17.33 -0.58 11.24
C ASN A 462 -18.80 -0.23 11.44
N GLN A 463 -19.54 -0.25 10.33
CA GLN A 463 -20.91 0.24 10.28
C GLN A 463 -21.94 -0.89 10.32
N PHE A 464 -21.49 -2.14 10.46
CA PHE A 464 -22.34 -3.32 10.35
C PHE A 464 -23.09 -3.64 11.65
N GLY A 465 -23.10 -2.71 12.60
CA GLY A 465 -23.97 -2.71 13.76
C GLY A 465 -23.86 -3.95 14.64
N GLU A 466 -24.83 -4.13 15.52
CA GLU A 466 -24.95 -5.29 16.42
C GLU A 466 -25.53 -6.52 15.73
N GLU A 467 -26.37 -6.35 14.71
CA GLU A 467 -26.98 -7.44 13.95
C GLU A 467 -26.68 -7.27 12.45
N VAL A 468 -26.07 -8.29 11.85
CA VAL A 468 -25.68 -8.32 10.43
C VAL A 468 -26.43 -9.43 9.70
N ALA A 469 -26.79 -9.21 8.44
CA ALA A 469 -27.40 -10.23 7.61
C ALA A 469 -26.40 -11.36 7.32
N VAL A 470 -26.83 -12.61 7.50
CA VAL A 470 -26.04 -13.81 7.23
C VAL A 470 -26.85 -14.75 6.34
N ARG A 471 -26.22 -15.24 5.27
CA ARG A 471 -26.84 -16.20 4.35
C ARG A 471 -26.69 -17.61 4.91
N ARG A 472 -27.81 -18.27 5.20
CA ARG A 472 -27.88 -19.69 5.61
C ARG A 472 -28.55 -20.51 4.51
N GLN A 473 -28.51 -21.84 4.63
CA GLN A 473 -29.15 -22.75 3.66
C GLN A 473 -30.66 -22.46 3.52
N ALA A 474 -31.33 -22.08 4.60
CA ALA A 474 -32.75 -21.73 4.61
C ALA A 474 -33.06 -20.29 4.14
N GLY A 475 -32.04 -19.51 3.76
CA GLY A 475 -32.17 -18.11 3.35
C GLY A 475 -31.44 -17.14 4.27
N TRP A 476 -31.79 -15.86 4.15
CA TRP A 476 -31.19 -14.77 4.92
C TRP A 476 -31.82 -14.63 6.30
N ARG A 477 -30.98 -14.38 7.32
CA ARG A 477 -31.43 -13.92 8.65
C ARG A 477 -30.42 -12.95 9.24
N TYR A 478 -30.87 -12.09 10.14
CA TYR A 478 -29.96 -11.25 10.93
C TYR A 478 -29.44 -12.04 12.12
N GLU A 479 -28.13 -11.96 12.36
CA GLU A 479 -27.45 -12.60 13.48
C GLU A 479 -26.58 -11.59 14.23
N TYR A 480 -26.32 -11.86 15.51
CA TYR A 480 -25.49 -11.01 16.34
C TYR A 480 -24.04 -10.96 15.83
N ASN A 481 -23.55 -9.75 15.58
CA ASN A 481 -22.19 -9.45 15.17
C ASN A 481 -21.31 -9.25 16.39
N GLN A 482 -20.56 -10.28 16.78
CA GLN A 482 -19.71 -10.27 17.98
C GLN A 482 -18.64 -9.15 17.97
N ARG A 483 -18.19 -8.73 16.77
CA ARG A 483 -17.27 -7.61 16.58
C ARG A 483 -17.95 -6.46 15.83
N GLY A 484 -19.24 -6.29 16.09
CA GLY A 484 -20.08 -5.23 15.54
C GLY A 484 -19.79 -3.87 16.16
N GLY A 485 -19.72 -2.83 15.32
CA GLY A 485 -19.34 -1.50 15.75
C GLY A 485 -17.82 -1.30 15.82
N VAL A 486 -17.42 -0.08 16.19
CA VAL A 486 -16.04 0.39 16.06
C VAL A 486 -15.03 -0.43 16.85
N GLU A 487 -13.82 -0.42 16.34
CA GLU A 487 -12.63 -0.92 17.03
C GLU A 487 -11.60 0.21 17.16
N VAL A 488 -10.78 0.12 18.20
CA VAL A 488 -9.59 0.97 18.38
C VAL A 488 -8.41 0.03 18.59
N TRP A 489 -7.37 0.17 17.78
CA TRP A 489 -6.15 -0.63 17.90
C TRP A 489 -4.99 0.24 18.37
N GLN A 490 -4.08 -0.31 19.17
CA GLN A 490 -2.88 0.35 19.64
C GLN A 490 -1.65 -0.42 19.16
N GLY A 491 -0.73 0.29 18.49
CA GLY A 491 0.57 -0.20 18.08
C GLY A 491 1.67 0.31 19.00
N ASN A 492 2.40 -0.59 19.66
CA ASN A 492 3.57 -0.27 20.50
C ASN A 492 4.63 -1.39 20.41
N THR A 493 5.91 -1.04 20.39
CA THR A 493 7.04 -1.99 20.39
C THR A 493 7.29 -2.63 21.76
N GLU A 494 6.91 -1.98 22.86
CA GLU A 494 7.18 -2.44 24.24
C GLU A 494 6.22 -3.55 24.71
N THR A 495 5.01 -3.60 24.14
CA THR A 495 4.00 -4.60 24.45
C THR A 495 3.73 -5.43 23.20
N PRO A 496 4.54 -6.46 22.89
CA PRO A 496 4.22 -7.37 21.79
C PRO A 496 2.83 -7.95 22.04
N ALA A 497 2.00 -7.98 20.99
CA ALA A 497 0.68 -8.58 21.08
C ALA A 497 0.83 -10.01 21.63
N PRO A 498 -0.07 -10.48 22.52
CA PRO A 498 -0.08 -11.88 22.88
C PRO A 498 -0.11 -12.70 21.59
N PRO A 499 0.64 -13.82 21.50
CA PRO A 499 0.57 -14.68 20.32
C PRO A 499 -0.91 -14.96 20.08
N GLU A 500 -1.39 -14.65 18.87
CA GLU A 500 -2.79 -14.87 18.52
C GLU A 500 -3.12 -16.30 18.95
N ARG A 501 -3.98 -16.45 19.97
CA ARG A 501 -4.85 -17.60 19.97
C ARG A 501 -5.61 -17.40 18.68
N ASN A 502 -5.23 -18.15 17.66
CA ASN A 502 -6.14 -18.50 16.59
C ASN A 502 -7.35 -19.17 17.27
N GLU A 503 -8.23 -18.37 17.86
CA GLU A 503 -9.65 -18.56 17.69
C GLU A 503 -9.93 -18.18 16.24
N ALA A 504 -9.35 -18.96 15.32
CA ALA A 504 -10.11 -19.37 14.17
C ALA A 504 -11.46 -19.74 14.75
N ILE A 505 -12.53 -19.11 14.25
CA ILE A 505 -13.84 -19.73 14.24
C ILE A 505 -13.56 -21.21 14.00
N THR A 506 -13.91 -22.08 14.96
CA THR A 506 -13.56 -23.50 14.89
C THR A 506 -14.04 -24.03 13.56
N ILE A 507 -13.13 -24.11 12.58
CA ILE A 507 -13.39 -24.74 11.30
C ILE A 507 -13.41 -26.21 11.65
N VAL A 508 -14.61 -26.76 11.80
CA VAL A 508 -14.81 -28.18 11.60
C VAL A 508 -14.22 -28.46 10.21
N PRO A 509 -13.16 -29.27 10.09
CA PRO A 509 -12.61 -29.57 8.78
C PRO A 509 -13.75 -30.19 7.98
N MET A 510 -14.21 -29.51 6.94
CA MET A 510 -15.10 -30.13 5.98
C MET A 510 -14.30 -31.23 5.29
N ARG A 511 -14.50 -32.44 5.80
CA ARG A 511 -14.27 -33.67 5.06
C ARG A 511 -15.30 -33.68 3.94
N ASP A 512 -14.88 -34.08 2.74
CA ASP A 512 -15.86 -34.55 1.77
C ASP A 512 -16.55 -35.81 2.30
N GLU A 513 -17.56 -36.28 1.58
CA GLU A 513 -18.29 -37.51 1.87
C GLU A 513 -17.40 -38.79 1.93
N TYR A 514 -16.09 -38.67 1.66
CA TYR A 514 -15.11 -39.77 1.69
C TYR A 514 -13.92 -39.57 2.66
N GLY A 515 -13.84 -38.46 3.41
CA GLY A 515 -12.91 -38.33 4.54
C GLY A 515 -11.43 -38.05 4.21
N VAL A 516 -11.09 -37.44 3.07
CA VAL A 516 -9.68 -37.21 2.67
C VAL A 516 -9.15 -35.82 3.11
N LEU A 517 -7.94 -35.80 3.71
CA LEU A 517 -7.15 -34.59 3.99
C LEU A 517 -6.44 -34.10 2.71
N LEU A 518 -6.79 -32.91 2.21
CA LEU A 518 -6.18 -32.33 1.01
C LEU A 518 -4.79 -31.73 1.32
N GLY A 519 -3.74 -32.53 1.12
CA GLY A 519 -2.35 -32.09 1.18
C GLY A 519 -1.51 -32.71 0.06
N ARG A 520 -1.50 -32.07 -1.11
CA ARG A 520 -0.40 -31.98 -2.11
C ARG A 520 -0.87 -31.18 -3.34
N PRO A 521 -0.08 -30.22 -3.87
CA PRO A 521 -0.43 -29.53 -5.10
C PRO A 521 -0.34 -30.48 -6.30
N ASN A 522 -1.34 -30.43 -7.17
CA ASN A 522 -1.35 -31.20 -8.42
C ASN A 522 -0.45 -30.49 -9.45
N THR A 523 0.69 -31.09 -9.78
CA THR A 523 1.79 -30.57 -10.61
C THR A 523 1.36 -30.05 -11.99
N ASP A 524 0.32 -30.64 -12.58
CA ASP A 524 -0.17 -30.28 -13.91
C ASP A 524 -0.85 -28.89 -13.95
N LYS A 525 -1.43 -28.46 -12.82
CA LYS A 525 -2.15 -27.18 -12.72
C LYS A 525 -1.20 -25.98 -12.63
N TRP A 526 -0.01 -26.18 -12.07
CA TRP A 526 1.08 -25.18 -12.04
C TRP A 526 1.65 -24.98 -13.43
N LEU A 527 1.98 -26.07 -14.12
CA LEU A 527 2.53 -26.03 -15.48
C LEU A 527 1.58 -25.33 -16.47
N SER A 528 0.27 -25.52 -16.35
CA SER A 528 -0.74 -24.81 -17.15
C SER A 528 -0.82 -23.30 -16.85
N PHE A 529 -0.65 -22.87 -15.60
CA PHE A 529 -0.59 -21.43 -15.27
C PHE A 529 0.70 -20.81 -15.81
N VAL A 530 1.84 -21.44 -15.54
CA VAL A 530 3.14 -20.98 -16.02
C VAL A 530 3.13 -20.90 -17.56
N ALA A 531 2.57 -21.90 -18.24
CA ALA A 531 2.40 -21.86 -19.70
C ALA A 531 1.54 -20.67 -20.18
N ARG A 532 0.55 -20.21 -19.42
CA ARG A 532 -0.29 -19.05 -19.81
C ARG A 532 0.34 -17.72 -19.44
N PHE A 533 0.82 -17.56 -18.21
CA PHE A 533 1.48 -16.34 -17.75
C PHE A 533 2.73 -16.02 -18.57
N TYR A 534 3.49 -17.06 -18.98
CA TYR A 534 4.65 -16.92 -19.85
C TYR A 534 4.33 -17.13 -21.35
N ARG A 535 3.05 -17.17 -21.76
CA ARG A 535 2.60 -17.37 -23.16
C ARG A 535 3.34 -18.50 -23.91
N GLN A 536 3.59 -19.63 -23.24
CA GLN A 536 4.31 -20.79 -23.78
C GLN A 536 5.74 -20.51 -24.29
N SER A 537 6.36 -19.43 -23.83
CA SER A 537 7.67 -18.98 -24.33
C SER A 537 8.83 -19.94 -24.05
N GLY A 538 8.66 -20.83 -23.07
CA GLY A 538 9.73 -21.70 -22.56
C GLY A 538 10.53 -21.08 -21.41
N TRP A 539 10.26 -19.83 -21.02
CA TRP A 539 10.82 -19.21 -19.81
C TRP A 539 10.00 -19.56 -18.56
N HIS A 540 10.70 -19.76 -17.44
CA HIS A 540 10.10 -20.23 -16.17
C HIS A 540 10.67 -19.51 -14.93
N HIS A 541 11.36 -18.38 -15.12
CA HIS A 541 12.04 -17.65 -14.04
C HIS A 541 11.33 -16.35 -13.68
N THR A 542 11.57 -15.82 -12.48
CA THR A 542 10.83 -14.64 -11.97
C THR A 542 10.94 -13.40 -12.84
N GLY A 543 12.07 -13.22 -13.55
CA GLY A 543 12.28 -12.12 -14.49
C GLY A 543 12.65 -10.80 -13.81
N PHE A 544 13.24 -9.88 -14.55
CA PHE A 544 13.62 -8.55 -14.09
C PHE A 544 12.72 -7.52 -14.74
N TRP A 545 11.76 -7.03 -13.96
CA TRP A 545 10.64 -6.24 -14.44
C TRP A 545 10.96 -4.75 -14.42
N ARG A 546 10.63 -4.08 -15.54
CA ARG A 546 10.49 -2.62 -15.60
C ARG A 546 9.01 -2.29 -15.63
N ILE A 547 8.64 -1.10 -15.14
CA ILE A 547 7.24 -0.69 -15.03
C ILE A 547 6.54 -0.67 -16.40
N SER A 548 7.27 -0.34 -17.47
CA SER A 548 6.77 -0.34 -18.85
C SER A 548 6.58 -1.74 -19.46
N MET A 549 7.18 -2.78 -18.88
CA MET A 549 7.06 -4.14 -19.40
C MET A 549 5.70 -4.73 -19.05
N GLN A 550 5.01 -5.21 -20.09
CA GLN A 550 3.71 -5.86 -19.95
C GLN A 550 3.83 -7.39 -20.02
N GLU A 551 4.85 -7.90 -20.71
CA GLU A 551 5.01 -9.33 -20.99
C GLU A 551 6.08 -9.98 -20.12
N ALA A 552 5.76 -11.18 -19.59
CA ALA A 552 6.70 -11.97 -18.80
C ALA A 552 7.95 -12.38 -19.59
N ASN A 553 7.84 -12.52 -20.91
CA ASN A 553 8.97 -12.86 -21.77
C ASN A 553 10.02 -11.74 -21.81
N ASP A 554 9.57 -10.50 -21.92
CA ASP A 554 10.45 -9.34 -21.95
C ASP A 554 11.17 -9.17 -20.61
N ALA A 555 10.46 -9.38 -19.51
CA ALA A 555 11.07 -9.40 -18.17
C ALA A 555 12.10 -10.53 -18.03
N CYS A 556 11.87 -11.68 -18.67
CA CYS A 556 12.81 -12.78 -18.63
C CYS A 556 14.09 -12.50 -19.43
N GLU A 557 13.95 -12.03 -20.67
CA GLU A 557 15.10 -11.62 -21.48
C GLU A 557 15.84 -10.44 -20.85
N ASN A 558 15.14 -9.53 -20.16
CA ASN A 558 15.77 -8.44 -19.44
C ASN A 558 16.58 -8.93 -18.24
N LEU A 559 16.13 -9.95 -17.49
CA LEU A 559 16.96 -10.57 -16.43
C LEU A 559 18.24 -11.15 -17.01
N MET A 560 18.16 -11.81 -18.17
CA MET A 560 19.33 -12.34 -18.86
C MET A 560 20.27 -11.23 -19.33
N ALA A 561 19.74 -10.10 -19.80
CA ALA A 561 20.54 -8.94 -20.16
C ALA A 561 21.31 -8.37 -18.95
N GLU A 562 20.65 -8.25 -17.78
CA GLU A 562 21.28 -7.78 -16.54
C GLU A 562 22.36 -8.75 -16.04
N LEU A 563 22.14 -10.07 -16.14
CA LEU A 563 23.15 -11.08 -15.83
C LEU A 563 24.35 -10.98 -16.79
N VAL A 564 24.11 -10.95 -18.10
CA VAL A 564 25.18 -10.91 -19.11
C VAL A 564 25.97 -9.59 -19.08
N ALA A 565 25.38 -8.49 -18.56
CA ALA A 565 26.08 -7.22 -18.39
C ALA A 565 27.34 -7.33 -17.51
N PHE A 566 27.37 -8.27 -16.56
CA PHE A 566 28.55 -8.56 -15.73
C PHE A 566 29.73 -9.15 -16.52
N PHE A 567 29.54 -9.67 -17.74
CA PHE A 567 30.62 -10.23 -18.56
C PHE A 567 31.47 -9.19 -19.29
N ARG A 568 31.17 -7.89 -19.16
CA ARG A 568 31.92 -6.79 -19.81
C ARG A 568 33.22 -6.50 -19.05
N PRO A 569 34.40 -6.51 -19.70
CA PRO A 569 35.61 -5.92 -19.13
C PRO A 569 35.46 -4.40 -19.08
N GLU A 570 35.94 -3.79 -17.99
CA GLU A 570 36.06 -2.35 -17.79
C GLU A 570 37.02 -1.73 -18.83
N ALA A 571 36.52 -1.41 -20.01
CA ALA A 571 37.10 -0.36 -20.83
C ALA A 571 36.32 0.92 -20.52
N GLU A 572 36.97 1.84 -19.81
CA GLU A 572 36.51 3.18 -19.46
C GLU A 572 35.28 3.27 -18.55
N VAL A 573 35.42 2.77 -17.32
CA VAL A 573 34.64 3.30 -16.19
C VAL A 573 35.64 3.99 -15.28
N LYS A 574 35.74 5.32 -15.39
CA LYS A 574 36.31 6.15 -14.30
C LYS A 574 35.60 5.74 -13.02
N GLU A 575 36.35 5.58 -11.92
CA GLU A 575 35.83 5.15 -10.62
C GLU A 575 34.42 5.72 -10.37
N PRO A 576 33.42 4.88 -10.09
CA PRO A 576 32.09 5.37 -9.80
C PRO A 576 32.16 6.07 -8.44
N GLN A 577 32.27 7.39 -8.45
CA GLN A 577 31.64 8.19 -7.41
C GLN A 577 30.16 7.79 -7.44
N TYR A 578 29.72 7.07 -6.40
CA TYR A 578 28.33 6.66 -6.25
C TYR A 578 27.42 7.89 -6.42
N PRO A 579 26.60 7.96 -7.47
CA PRO A 579 25.70 9.08 -7.64
C PRO A 579 24.59 8.96 -6.60
N LYS A 580 24.17 10.11 -6.04
CA LYS A 580 22.99 10.16 -5.17
C LYS A 580 21.76 9.63 -5.96
N PRO A 581 20.73 9.09 -5.29
CA PRO A 581 19.59 8.41 -5.92
C PRO A 581 18.92 9.14 -7.09
N GLN A 582 18.99 10.48 -7.13
CA GLN A 582 18.45 11.33 -8.19
C GLN A 582 19.22 11.23 -9.53
N GLN A 583 20.46 10.73 -9.54
CA GLN A 583 21.29 10.60 -10.74
C GLN A 583 21.29 9.19 -11.35
N VAL A 584 20.67 8.20 -10.68
CA VAL A 584 20.47 6.85 -11.24
C VAL A 584 19.53 6.91 -12.45
N GLN A 585 18.53 7.79 -12.44
CA GLN A 585 17.67 8.01 -13.61
C GLN A 585 18.40 8.69 -14.77
N GLN A 586 19.35 9.59 -14.52
CA GLN A 586 20.18 10.19 -15.57
C GLN A 586 21.22 9.19 -16.13
N TRP A 587 21.73 8.26 -15.31
CA TRP A 587 22.57 7.15 -15.76
C TRP A 587 21.81 6.11 -16.60
N ILE A 588 20.54 5.87 -16.29
CA ILE A 588 19.63 5.04 -17.09
C ILE A 588 19.19 5.78 -18.37
N ALA A 589 18.88 7.08 -18.28
CA ALA A 589 18.48 7.92 -19.41
C ALA A 589 19.65 8.25 -20.36
N SER A 590 20.90 8.34 -19.89
CA SER A 590 22.05 8.56 -20.78
C SER A 590 22.40 7.34 -21.65
N ARG A 591 21.66 6.23 -21.51
CA ARG A 591 21.75 5.03 -22.37
C ARG A 591 20.51 4.85 -23.25
N SER A 592 19.57 5.80 -23.26
CA SER A 592 18.27 5.63 -23.93
C SER A 592 18.22 6.02 -25.42
N ASP A 593 19.30 6.55 -26.00
CA ASP A 593 19.21 7.18 -27.33
C ASP A 593 20.09 6.54 -28.41
N GLU A 594 20.77 5.41 -28.17
CA GLU A 594 21.31 4.60 -29.28
C GLU A 594 20.21 3.65 -29.81
N PRO A 595 19.79 3.76 -31.08
CA PRO A 595 18.86 2.81 -31.68
C PRO A 595 19.38 1.38 -31.53
N TRP A 596 18.52 0.49 -31.05
CA TRP A 596 18.79 -0.94 -30.82
C TRP A 596 19.35 -1.66 -32.07
N GLU A 597 19.08 -1.15 -33.27
CA GLU A 597 19.65 -1.66 -34.53
C GLU A 597 21.17 -1.37 -34.69
N ASP A 598 21.68 -0.28 -34.11
CA ASP A 598 23.09 0.13 -34.22
C ASP A 598 24.00 -0.76 -33.33
N TYR A 599 23.42 -1.37 -32.29
CA TYR A 599 24.07 -2.34 -31.41
C TYR A 599 24.38 -3.67 -32.12
N GLN A 600 23.60 -4.07 -33.12
CA GLN A 600 23.83 -5.29 -33.91
C GLN A 600 24.92 -5.11 -34.99
N GLN A 601 25.11 -3.90 -35.51
CA GLN A 601 26.05 -3.64 -36.60
C GLN A 601 27.51 -3.48 -36.15
N LYS A 602 27.78 -3.11 -34.89
CA LYS A 602 29.13 -2.76 -34.39
C LYS A 602 30.05 -3.94 -34.03
N ARG A 603 29.67 -5.21 -34.19
CA ARG A 603 30.55 -6.37 -33.85
C ARG A 603 30.58 -7.47 -34.91
N LYS A 604 31.54 -7.37 -35.84
CA LYS A 604 31.86 -8.40 -36.84
C LYS A 604 32.99 -9.38 -36.43
N SER A 605 33.42 -9.47 -35.16
CA SER A 605 34.46 -10.44 -34.75
C SER A 605 34.00 -11.37 -33.62
N LYS A 606 33.97 -12.69 -33.89
CA LYS A 606 33.68 -13.76 -32.90
C LYS A 606 34.71 -13.74 -31.74
N SER A 607 34.25 -13.72 -30.49
CA SER A 607 35.11 -13.95 -29.30
C SER A 607 35.34 -15.46 -29.12
N ARG A 608 36.55 -15.86 -28.71
CA ARG A 608 36.97 -17.26 -28.51
C ARG A 608 36.67 -17.85 -27.13
N GLU A 609 35.83 -17.19 -26.34
CA GLU A 609 35.47 -17.66 -24.99
C GLU A 609 34.54 -18.88 -25.03
N THR A 610 34.51 -19.69 -23.96
CA THR A 610 33.54 -20.77 -23.74
C THR A 610 32.66 -20.49 -22.53
N ILE A 611 31.35 -20.75 -22.65
CA ILE A 611 30.33 -20.44 -21.64
C ILE A 611 29.55 -21.70 -21.26
N LEU A 612 29.36 -21.90 -19.95
CA LEU A 612 28.49 -22.93 -19.40
C LEU A 612 27.24 -22.30 -18.77
N ASP A 613 26.07 -22.79 -19.14
CA ASP A 613 24.78 -22.44 -18.53
C ASP A 613 24.32 -23.55 -17.58
N VAL A 614 24.52 -23.34 -16.28
CA VAL A 614 24.24 -24.33 -15.23
C VAL A 614 22.80 -24.20 -14.78
N GLY A 615 21.97 -25.18 -15.13
CA GLY A 615 20.54 -25.18 -14.83
C GLY A 615 19.71 -24.58 -15.95
N CYS A 616 20.05 -24.89 -17.21
CA CYS A 616 19.51 -24.23 -18.40
C CYS A 616 18.00 -24.42 -18.65
N GLY A 617 17.31 -25.20 -17.82
CA GLY A 617 15.87 -25.48 -17.96
C GLY A 617 15.53 -26.09 -19.32
N LEU A 618 14.72 -25.37 -20.11
CA LEU A 618 14.31 -25.74 -21.47
C LEU A 618 15.28 -25.26 -22.57
N GLY A 619 16.41 -24.64 -22.20
CA GLY A 619 17.47 -24.19 -23.11
C GLY A 619 17.35 -22.73 -23.55
N ASN A 620 16.32 -22.00 -23.12
CA ASN A 620 16.08 -20.61 -23.52
C ASN A 620 17.21 -19.64 -23.12
N SER A 621 17.77 -19.78 -21.90
CA SER A 621 18.92 -18.99 -21.46
C SER A 621 20.18 -19.30 -22.27
N THR A 622 20.36 -20.56 -22.66
CA THR A 622 21.47 -21.01 -23.51
C THR A 622 21.34 -20.48 -24.94
N ASP A 623 20.12 -20.49 -25.50
CA ASP A 623 19.79 -19.88 -26.79
C ASP A 623 19.98 -18.36 -26.77
N TYR A 624 19.52 -17.68 -25.72
CA TYR A 624 19.75 -16.25 -25.53
C TYR A 624 21.26 -15.93 -25.56
N LEU A 625 22.07 -16.70 -24.82
CA LEU A 625 23.52 -16.55 -24.87
C LEU A 625 24.07 -16.77 -26.29
N ALA A 626 23.56 -17.73 -27.06
CA ALA A 626 24.01 -17.97 -28.42
C ALA A 626 23.64 -16.86 -29.40
N ARG A 627 22.47 -16.24 -29.22
CA ARG A 627 22.01 -15.11 -30.03
C ARG A 627 22.78 -13.82 -29.74
N TYR A 628 23.08 -13.55 -28.47
CA TYR A 628 23.56 -12.24 -28.01
C TYR A 628 25.01 -12.22 -27.55
N TYR A 629 25.62 -13.39 -27.32
CA TYR A 629 27.01 -13.52 -26.89
C TYR A 629 27.84 -14.27 -27.94
N HIS A 630 28.80 -13.58 -28.54
CA HIS A 630 29.63 -14.09 -29.64
C HIS A 630 30.72 -15.05 -29.12
N SER A 631 30.35 -16.21 -28.58
CA SER A 631 31.25 -17.24 -28.01
C SER A 631 31.55 -18.36 -29.01
N THR A 632 32.73 -19.01 -28.89
CA THR A 632 33.09 -20.19 -29.70
C THR A 632 32.50 -21.50 -29.19
N GLY A 633 31.92 -21.51 -28.00
CA GLY A 633 31.29 -22.70 -27.43
C GLY A 633 30.37 -22.35 -26.27
N ILE A 634 29.08 -22.59 -26.45
CA ILE A 634 28.06 -22.43 -25.41
C ILE A 634 27.48 -23.81 -25.13
N MET A 635 27.43 -24.19 -23.86
CA MET A 635 26.91 -25.47 -23.42
C MET A 635 25.90 -25.29 -22.29
N GLY A 636 24.72 -25.86 -22.42
CA GLY A 636 23.72 -25.93 -21.36
C GLY A 636 23.83 -27.21 -20.54
N VAL A 637 23.65 -27.11 -19.23
CA VAL A 637 23.56 -28.26 -18.31
C VAL A 637 22.15 -28.37 -17.78
N ALA A 638 21.46 -29.43 -18.20
CA ALA A 638 20.12 -29.77 -17.75
C ALA A 638 20.16 -30.77 -16.59
N THR A 639 19.15 -30.76 -15.72
CA THR A 639 19.09 -31.57 -14.50
C THR A 639 18.71 -33.03 -14.72
N SER A 640 18.30 -33.40 -15.94
CA SER A 640 17.91 -34.76 -16.30
C SER A 640 18.22 -35.08 -17.77
N ASN A 641 18.28 -36.38 -18.10
CA ASN A 641 18.49 -36.85 -19.47
C ASN A 641 17.34 -36.45 -20.39
N GLU A 642 16.11 -36.46 -19.88
CA GLU A 642 14.89 -36.10 -20.58
C GLU A 642 14.90 -34.62 -20.98
N LEU A 643 15.27 -33.74 -20.04
CA LEU A 643 15.40 -32.30 -20.29
C LEU A 643 16.53 -31.98 -21.26
N ALA A 644 17.69 -32.64 -21.13
CA ALA A 644 18.78 -32.48 -22.09
C ALA A 644 18.37 -32.94 -23.50
N ALA A 645 17.67 -34.07 -23.62
CA ALA A 645 17.16 -34.55 -24.90
C ALA A 645 16.14 -33.56 -25.51
N LEU A 646 15.28 -32.95 -24.68
CA LEU A 646 14.36 -31.92 -25.12
C LEU A 646 15.08 -30.66 -25.62
N CYS A 647 16.09 -30.18 -24.89
CA CYS A 647 16.90 -29.03 -25.31
C CYS A 647 17.61 -29.28 -26.65
N ARG A 648 18.20 -30.47 -26.85
CA ARG A 648 18.84 -30.84 -28.13
C ARG A 648 17.86 -30.91 -29.29
N ARG A 649 16.61 -31.32 -29.04
CA ARG A 649 15.57 -31.28 -30.07
C ARG A 649 15.14 -29.84 -30.41
N ARG A 650 15.06 -28.98 -29.39
CA ARG A 650 14.62 -27.58 -29.54
C ARG A 650 15.69 -26.69 -30.16
N TYR A 651 16.95 -26.94 -29.85
CA TYR A 651 18.11 -26.18 -30.28
C TYR A 651 19.21 -27.13 -30.79
N PRO A 652 19.06 -27.70 -31.99
CA PRO A 652 19.97 -28.72 -32.52
C PRO A 652 21.40 -28.22 -32.74
N GLU A 653 21.58 -26.90 -32.89
CA GLU A 653 22.87 -26.24 -33.10
C GLU A 653 23.65 -25.97 -31.79
N LEU A 654 23.05 -26.25 -30.62
CA LEU A 654 23.65 -25.97 -29.31
C LEU A 654 23.97 -27.26 -28.54
N GLY A 655 25.03 -27.21 -27.73
CA GLY A 655 25.44 -28.33 -26.90
C GLY A 655 24.65 -28.39 -25.59
N PHE A 656 24.11 -29.57 -25.25
CA PHE A 656 23.48 -29.82 -23.94
C PHE A 656 23.98 -31.12 -23.32
N VAL A 657 24.21 -31.10 -22.01
CA VAL A 657 24.60 -32.26 -21.20
C VAL A 657 23.66 -32.40 -20.01
N ALA A 658 23.33 -33.65 -19.67
CA ALA A 658 22.55 -33.95 -18.48
C ALA A 658 23.46 -34.17 -17.27
N THR A 659 23.11 -33.59 -16.13
CA THR A 659 23.77 -33.86 -14.86
C THR A 659 22.76 -33.83 -13.71
N ARG A 660 23.13 -34.42 -12.56
CA ARG A 660 22.31 -34.33 -11.35
C ARG A 660 23.03 -33.46 -10.33
N PHE A 661 22.47 -32.28 -10.06
CA PHE A 661 23.01 -31.36 -9.07
C PHE A 661 23.12 -32.02 -7.68
N PRO A 662 24.11 -31.62 -6.86
CA PRO A 662 25.06 -30.51 -7.06
C PRO A 662 26.31 -30.85 -7.91
N LYS A 663 26.51 -32.09 -8.36
CA LYS A 663 27.73 -32.48 -9.11
C LYS A 663 27.58 -32.22 -10.60
N LEU A 664 28.63 -31.70 -11.26
CA LEU A 664 28.61 -31.39 -12.69
C LEU A 664 29.45 -32.40 -13.48
N SER A 665 28.84 -33.05 -14.48
CA SER A 665 29.49 -34.02 -15.36
C SER A 665 30.36 -33.36 -16.46
N VAL A 666 31.11 -32.32 -16.11
CA VAL A 666 31.98 -31.57 -17.03
C VAL A 666 33.40 -31.44 -16.47
N GLY A 667 34.38 -31.32 -17.37
CA GLY A 667 35.80 -31.28 -17.04
C GLY A 667 36.18 -30.09 -16.14
N LYS A 668 37.24 -30.27 -15.34
CA LYS A 668 37.84 -29.17 -14.55
C LYS A 668 38.48 -28.14 -15.48
N GLY A 669 38.33 -26.85 -15.20
CA GLY A 669 39.03 -25.79 -15.95
C GLY A 669 38.65 -25.70 -17.43
N THR A 670 37.38 -25.93 -17.75
CA THR A 670 36.90 -26.05 -19.14
C THR A 670 36.31 -24.74 -19.66
N PHE A 671 35.68 -23.95 -18.81
CA PHE A 671 34.88 -22.78 -19.22
C PHE A 671 35.51 -21.47 -18.77
N ASP A 672 35.46 -20.46 -19.64
CA ASP A 672 35.86 -19.09 -19.30
C ASP A 672 34.78 -18.41 -18.44
N LYS A 673 33.51 -18.70 -18.70
CA LYS A 673 32.35 -18.09 -18.03
C LYS A 673 31.31 -19.15 -17.66
N VAL A 674 30.68 -18.98 -16.51
CA VAL A 674 29.54 -19.77 -16.06
C VAL A 674 28.40 -18.82 -15.72
N ILE A 675 27.20 -19.10 -16.26
CA ILE A 675 25.95 -18.51 -15.78
C ILE A 675 25.17 -19.56 -14.96
N CYS A 676 24.52 -19.13 -13.90
CA CYS A 676 23.65 -19.98 -13.08
C CYS A 676 22.38 -19.20 -12.69
N ASN A 677 21.35 -19.27 -13.53
CA ASN A 677 20.11 -18.51 -13.34
C ASN A 677 19.10 -19.36 -12.56
N GLU A 678 18.73 -18.94 -11.34
CA GLU A 678 17.71 -19.56 -10.47
C GLU A 678 17.88 -21.07 -10.16
N ALA A 679 19.08 -21.63 -10.37
CA ALA A 679 19.31 -23.07 -10.14
C ALA A 679 19.77 -23.40 -8.71
N LEU A 680 20.34 -22.43 -8.00
CA LEU A 680 20.97 -22.61 -6.68
C LEU A 680 19.94 -22.92 -5.58
N ALA A 681 18.80 -22.20 -5.54
CA ALA A 681 17.72 -22.44 -4.59
C ALA A 681 17.06 -23.83 -4.70
N SER A 682 17.10 -24.44 -5.88
CA SER A 682 16.51 -25.76 -6.14
C SER A 682 17.48 -26.91 -5.85
N CYS A 683 18.71 -26.61 -5.45
CA CYS A 683 19.75 -27.61 -5.20
C CYS A 683 19.77 -28.05 -3.73
N SER A 684 20.09 -29.32 -3.48
CA SER A 684 20.26 -29.85 -2.12
C SER A 684 21.43 -29.23 -1.35
N SER A 685 22.39 -28.59 -2.04
CA SER A 685 23.50 -27.86 -1.41
C SER A 685 24.04 -26.76 -2.32
N ARG A 686 23.74 -25.50 -1.99
CA ARG A 686 24.31 -24.32 -2.68
C ARG A 686 25.83 -24.33 -2.65
N ARG A 687 26.42 -24.59 -1.48
CA ARG A 687 27.88 -24.67 -1.30
C ARG A 687 28.51 -25.68 -2.27
N THR A 688 27.93 -26.88 -2.37
CA THR A 688 28.49 -27.94 -3.23
C THR A 688 28.39 -27.58 -4.71
N LEU A 689 27.27 -27.00 -5.16
CA LEU A 689 27.11 -26.60 -6.55
C LEU A 689 28.03 -25.43 -6.91
N LEU A 690 28.16 -24.42 -6.03
CA LEU A 690 29.11 -23.31 -6.21
C LEU A 690 30.57 -23.80 -6.25
N ALA A 691 30.94 -24.82 -5.44
CA ALA A 691 32.26 -25.43 -5.49
C ALA A 691 32.52 -26.20 -6.80
N GLU A 692 31.50 -26.88 -7.34
CA GLU A 692 31.58 -27.51 -8.65
C GLU A 692 31.66 -26.49 -9.78
N ILE A 693 30.91 -25.39 -9.71
CA ILE A 693 31.02 -24.25 -10.63
C ILE A 693 32.44 -23.68 -10.59
N HIS A 694 33.00 -23.47 -9.40
CA HIS A 694 34.38 -23.07 -9.24
C HIS A 694 35.34 -24.09 -9.89
N ARG A 695 35.15 -25.40 -9.70
CA ARG A 695 36.00 -26.44 -10.31
C ARG A 695 36.02 -26.37 -11.84
N VAL A 696 34.90 -26.10 -12.48
CA VAL A 696 34.76 -26.17 -13.94
C VAL A 696 35.20 -24.90 -14.65
N LEU A 697 35.29 -23.78 -13.92
CA LEU A 697 35.91 -22.55 -14.40
C LEU A 697 37.43 -22.72 -14.57
N LYS A 698 37.95 -22.16 -15.67
CA LYS A 698 39.39 -21.92 -15.87
C LYS A 698 39.87 -20.87 -14.86
N PRO A 699 41.13 -20.92 -14.40
CA PRO A 699 41.69 -19.89 -13.52
C PRO A 699 41.44 -18.48 -14.07
N GLY A 700 40.81 -17.62 -13.26
CA GLY A 700 40.39 -16.27 -13.68
C GLY A 700 39.05 -16.20 -14.41
N GLY A 701 38.35 -17.33 -14.54
CA GLY A 701 37.02 -17.40 -15.15
C GLY A 701 35.93 -16.82 -14.26
N MET A 702 34.81 -16.43 -14.86
CA MET A 702 33.76 -15.63 -14.21
C MET A 702 32.50 -16.45 -13.94
N LEU A 703 31.94 -16.31 -12.75
CA LEU A 703 30.59 -16.76 -12.38
C LEU A 703 29.65 -15.55 -12.36
N VAL A 704 28.50 -15.69 -13.01
CA VAL A 704 27.34 -14.81 -12.84
C VAL A 704 26.11 -15.64 -12.50
N PHE A 705 25.30 -15.21 -11.54
CA PHE A 705 24.15 -15.99 -11.10
C PHE A 705 23.01 -15.13 -10.59
N SER A 706 21.84 -15.72 -10.51
CA SER A 706 20.69 -15.21 -9.75
C SER A 706 20.26 -16.26 -8.73
N ASP A 707 19.80 -15.83 -7.56
CA ASP A 707 19.29 -16.74 -6.55
C ASP A 707 18.27 -16.07 -5.62
N MET A 708 17.56 -16.88 -4.84
CA MET A 708 16.61 -16.43 -3.83
C MET A 708 17.04 -16.86 -2.42
N ILE A 709 16.93 -15.95 -1.45
CA ILE A 709 17.08 -16.23 -0.02
C ILE A 709 15.68 -16.41 0.58
N LEU A 710 15.41 -17.62 1.07
CA LEU A 710 14.11 -17.99 1.67
C LEU A 710 14.17 -17.82 3.20
N PRO A 711 13.20 -17.14 3.83
CA PRO A 711 13.19 -16.86 5.27
C PRO A 711 13.23 -18.11 6.19
N SER A 712 12.86 -19.29 5.68
CA SER A 712 12.71 -20.54 6.44
C SER A 712 13.73 -21.63 6.11
N SER A 713 14.76 -21.32 5.31
CA SER A 713 15.83 -22.28 5.01
C SER A 713 16.51 -22.73 6.31
N LYS A 714 16.93 -24.00 6.43
CA LYS A 714 17.68 -24.49 7.60
C LYS A 714 19.18 -24.66 7.32
N ASP A 715 19.62 -24.58 6.05
CA ASP A 715 20.98 -24.97 5.64
C ASP A 715 21.59 -24.12 4.48
N GLY A 716 21.44 -22.79 4.49
CA GLY A 716 22.07 -21.92 3.48
C GLY A 716 22.19 -20.46 3.93
N PRO A 717 23.05 -19.63 3.31
CA PRO A 717 23.30 -18.26 3.77
C PRO A 717 21.99 -17.47 3.86
N PHE A 718 21.73 -16.94 5.06
CA PHE A 718 20.46 -16.31 5.43
C PHE A 718 20.43 -14.79 5.21
N SER A 719 21.48 -14.24 4.63
CA SER A 719 21.61 -12.82 4.31
C SER A 719 22.59 -12.65 3.13
N LEU A 720 22.60 -11.45 2.52
CA LEU A 720 23.49 -11.13 1.41
C LEU A 720 24.97 -11.22 1.83
N GLU A 721 25.28 -10.83 3.06
CA GLU A 721 26.63 -10.87 3.65
C GLU A 721 27.12 -12.31 3.76
N LYS A 722 26.28 -13.23 4.27
CA LYS A 722 26.63 -14.65 4.37
C LYS A 722 26.80 -15.31 3.00
N TYR A 723 26.10 -14.81 1.99
CA TYR A 723 26.24 -15.29 0.62
C TYR A 723 27.57 -14.81 0.01
N HIS A 724 27.99 -13.59 0.33
CA HIS A 724 29.30 -13.05 -0.04
C HIS A 724 30.44 -13.88 0.58
N GLU A 725 30.40 -14.10 1.90
CA GLU A 725 31.37 -14.92 2.63
C GLU A 725 31.50 -16.34 2.01
N LEU A 726 30.37 -16.98 1.69
CA LEU A 726 30.36 -18.31 1.08
C LEU A 726 31.12 -18.37 -0.26
N LEU A 727 31.00 -17.35 -1.11
CA LEU A 727 31.71 -17.29 -2.39
C LEU A 727 33.22 -17.11 -2.16
N GLU A 728 33.62 -16.27 -1.21
CA GLU A 728 35.03 -16.06 -0.88
C GLU A 728 35.70 -17.33 -0.33
N GLU A 729 35.00 -18.06 0.54
CA GLU A 729 35.43 -19.34 1.12
C GLU A 729 35.64 -20.42 0.05
N ILE A 730 34.77 -20.46 -0.97
CA ILE A 730 34.87 -21.44 -2.07
C ILE A 730 36.07 -21.14 -2.98
N GLY A 731 36.50 -19.88 -3.03
CA GLY A 731 37.65 -19.46 -3.81
C GLY A 731 37.35 -18.43 -4.90
N PHE A 732 36.22 -17.73 -4.82
CA PHE A 732 35.96 -16.58 -5.68
C PHE A 732 36.60 -15.29 -5.09
N ASP A 733 37.04 -14.41 -5.97
CA ASP A 733 37.52 -13.04 -5.73
C ASP A 733 36.57 -12.05 -6.42
N SER A 734 36.70 -10.76 -6.11
CA SER A 734 35.93 -9.67 -6.73
C SER A 734 34.42 -9.90 -6.67
N VAL A 735 33.94 -10.49 -5.57
CA VAL A 735 32.54 -10.88 -5.39
C VAL A 735 31.65 -9.64 -5.29
N ARG A 736 30.59 -9.60 -6.08
CA ARG A 736 29.53 -8.58 -5.99
C ARG A 736 28.17 -9.27 -5.90
N ILE A 737 27.32 -8.81 -4.97
CA ILE A 737 25.96 -9.28 -4.81
C ILE A 737 25.04 -8.06 -4.75
N LEU A 738 23.96 -8.08 -5.53
CA LEU A 738 22.97 -7.01 -5.62
C LEU A 738 21.61 -7.54 -5.18
N ASP A 739 20.96 -6.84 -4.25
CA ASP A 739 19.55 -7.05 -3.95
C ASP A 739 18.69 -6.41 -5.04
N VAL A 740 17.90 -7.23 -5.74
CA VAL A 740 16.99 -6.78 -6.79
C VAL A 740 15.55 -7.20 -6.51
N THR A 741 15.23 -7.53 -5.26
CA THR A 741 13.92 -8.03 -4.80
C THR A 741 12.75 -7.17 -5.25
N ALA A 742 12.94 -5.85 -5.26
CA ALA A 742 11.93 -4.90 -5.72
C ALA A 742 11.58 -5.14 -7.19
N HIS A 743 12.59 -5.34 -8.05
CA HIS A 743 12.47 -5.49 -9.52
C HIS A 743 12.15 -6.91 -9.98
N THR A 744 12.30 -7.91 -9.10
CA THR A 744 12.06 -9.32 -9.42
C THR A 744 10.89 -9.85 -8.58
N SER A 745 11.14 -10.50 -7.43
CA SER A 745 10.12 -11.18 -6.61
C SER A 745 8.90 -10.32 -6.30
N THR A 746 9.10 -9.03 -6.00
CA THR A 746 7.99 -8.12 -5.68
C THR A 746 7.13 -7.82 -6.89
N PHE A 747 7.74 -7.37 -8.00
CA PHE A 747 7.02 -7.09 -9.25
C PHE A 747 6.39 -8.36 -9.83
N PHE A 748 7.11 -9.47 -9.84
CA PHE A 748 6.61 -10.76 -10.32
C PHE A 748 5.37 -11.20 -9.53
N ARG A 749 5.43 -11.17 -8.19
CA ARG A 749 4.28 -11.48 -7.34
C ARG A 749 3.10 -10.56 -7.62
N ASN A 750 3.35 -9.25 -7.72
CA ASN A 750 2.31 -8.26 -8.01
C ASN A 750 1.68 -8.47 -9.40
N ARG A 751 2.48 -8.79 -10.42
CA ARG A 751 2.02 -9.07 -11.78
C ARG A 751 1.26 -10.39 -11.87
N CYS A 752 1.72 -11.44 -11.20
CA CYS A 752 0.97 -12.69 -11.12
C CYS A 752 -0.36 -12.51 -10.39
N MET A 753 -0.40 -11.71 -9.33
CA MET A 753 -1.65 -11.36 -8.63
C MET A 753 -2.59 -10.54 -9.49
N SER A 754 -2.08 -9.49 -10.14
CA SER A 754 -2.87 -8.66 -11.06
C SER A 754 -3.37 -9.49 -12.23
N PHE A 755 -2.52 -10.27 -12.89
CA PHE A 755 -2.90 -11.15 -13.99
C PHE A 755 -3.92 -12.19 -13.55
N PHE A 756 -3.76 -12.80 -12.37
CA PHE A 756 -4.73 -13.76 -11.84
C PHE A 756 -6.08 -13.10 -11.54
N LEU A 757 -6.08 -11.93 -10.88
CA LEU A 757 -7.31 -11.18 -10.60
C LEU A 757 -7.97 -10.76 -11.92
N THR A 758 -7.22 -10.23 -12.87
CA THR A 758 -7.69 -9.84 -14.20
C THR A 758 -8.20 -11.05 -14.99
N GLU A 759 -7.52 -12.19 -15.02
CA GLU A 759 -8.00 -13.42 -15.69
C GLU A 759 -9.20 -14.04 -15.00
N THR A 760 -9.27 -13.98 -13.67
CA THR A 760 -10.44 -14.44 -12.91
C THR A 760 -11.62 -13.49 -13.16
N LEU A 761 -11.35 -12.19 -13.32
CA LEU A 761 -12.33 -11.15 -13.61
C LEU A 761 -12.57 -10.90 -15.12
N LEU A 762 -11.88 -11.58 -16.05
CA LEU A 762 -12.06 -11.45 -17.51
C LEU A 762 -12.16 -12.76 -18.33
N HIS A 763 -11.68 -13.93 -17.83
CA HIS A 763 -11.53 -15.17 -18.62
C HIS A 763 -11.98 -16.53 -18.04
N ASN A 764 -12.96 -16.64 -17.14
CA ASN A 764 -13.66 -17.93 -16.90
C ASN A 764 -12.83 -19.13 -16.42
N THR A 765 -11.99 -18.95 -15.39
CA THR A 765 -11.30 -20.09 -14.76
C THR A 765 -12.10 -20.68 -13.60
N GLN A 766 -13.12 -21.48 -13.92
CA GLN A 766 -14.12 -22.08 -13.01
C GLN A 766 -13.62 -23.07 -11.93
N HIS A 767 -12.31 -23.24 -11.70
CA HIS A 767 -11.77 -24.39 -10.94
C HIS A 767 -10.62 -24.10 -9.95
N LYS A 768 -10.41 -22.86 -9.49
CA LYS A 768 -9.29 -22.56 -8.56
C LYS A 768 -9.71 -21.71 -7.36
N LYS A 769 -9.51 -22.24 -6.15
CA LYS A 769 -9.66 -21.49 -4.89
C LYS A 769 -8.50 -20.48 -4.77
N PRO A 770 -8.75 -19.18 -4.45
CA PRO A 770 -7.70 -18.16 -4.32
C PRO A 770 -6.57 -18.52 -3.33
N HIS A 771 -6.91 -19.26 -2.28
CA HIS A 771 -5.96 -19.78 -1.27
C HIS A 771 -4.86 -20.66 -1.88
N ASP A 772 -5.24 -21.59 -2.76
CA ASP A 772 -4.31 -22.55 -3.39
C ASP A 772 -3.39 -21.85 -4.40
N PHE A 773 -3.76 -20.64 -4.85
CA PHE A 773 -2.94 -19.82 -5.74
C PHE A 773 -1.94 -18.96 -4.97
N LEU A 774 -2.37 -18.33 -3.88
CA LEU A 774 -1.50 -17.49 -3.04
C LEU A 774 -0.31 -18.28 -2.49
N THR A 775 -0.51 -19.54 -2.10
CA THR A 775 0.58 -20.43 -1.66
C THR A 775 1.64 -20.75 -2.72
N LEU A 776 1.36 -20.49 -4.00
CA LEU A 776 2.25 -20.79 -5.13
C LEU A 776 3.12 -19.59 -5.54
N LEU A 777 2.87 -18.39 -5.02
CA LEU A 777 3.67 -17.19 -5.32
C LEU A 777 4.88 -17.07 -4.38
N PRO A 778 5.99 -16.40 -4.79
CA PRO A 778 7.11 -16.15 -3.91
C PRO A 778 6.66 -15.46 -2.60
N GLY A 779 6.95 -16.10 -1.47
CA GLY A 779 6.55 -15.63 -0.14
C GLY A 779 5.18 -16.11 0.32
N GLY A 780 4.34 -16.64 -0.57
CA GLY A 780 3.03 -17.16 -0.23
C GLY A 780 2.15 -16.12 0.49
N PHE A 781 1.70 -16.49 1.68
CA PHE A 781 1.02 -15.62 2.66
C PHE A 781 1.98 -14.84 3.58
N GLY A 782 3.29 -15.06 3.49
CA GLY A 782 4.34 -14.45 4.31
C GLY A 782 5.21 -13.43 3.54
N GLU A 783 6.43 -13.22 4.03
CA GLU A 783 7.38 -12.25 3.48
C GLU A 783 7.90 -12.65 2.09
N ILE A 784 8.05 -11.64 1.22
CA ILE A 784 8.59 -11.82 -0.13
C ILE A 784 10.07 -12.21 -0.03
N PRO A 785 10.51 -13.34 -0.63
CA PRO A 785 11.90 -13.77 -0.58
C PRO A 785 12.83 -12.72 -1.19
N CYS A 786 13.95 -12.48 -0.52
CA CYS A 786 15.01 -11.66 -1.09
C CYS A 786 15.53 -12.34 -2.36
N TYR A 787 15.67 -11.55 -3.42
CA TYR A 787 16.17 -11.99 -4.71
C TYR A 787 17.44 -11.22 -5.04
N LEU A 788 18.47 -11.93 -5.44
CA LEU A 788 19.78 -11.35 -5.70
C LEU A 788 20.34 -11.70 -7.07
N LEU A 789 21.19 -10.81 -7.57
CA LEU A 789 22.13 -11.08 -8.66
C LEU A 789 23.53 -11.13 -8.08
N GLY A 790 24.34 -12.09 -8.49
CA GLY A 790 25.67 -12.29 -7.97
C GLY A 790 26.72 -12.47 -9.06
N PHE A 791 27.94 -12.07 -8.74
CA PHE A 791 29.12 -12.12 -9.60
C PHE A 791 30.36 -12.52 -8.77
N GLY A 792 31.27 -13.29 -9.37
CA GLY A 792 32.57 -13.59 -8.80
C GLY A 792 33.58 -14.11 -9.83
N VAL A 793 34.87 -13.94 -9.56
CA VAL A 793 35.98 -14.38 -10.42
C VAL A 793 36.77 -15.48 -9.72
N GLN A 794 37.13 -16.55 -10.42
CA GLN A 794 37.91 -17.63 -9.82
C GLN A 794 39.32 -17.14 -9.41
N LYS A 795 39.71 -17.33 -8.14
CA LYS A 795 41.06 -17.00 -7.62
C LYS A 795 42.16 -17.62 -8.50
N THR A 796 43.10 -16.81 -8.97
CA THR A 796 44.29 -17.30 -9.69
C THR A 796 45.45 -17.53 -8.71
N LYS A 797 46.23 -18.62 -8.91
CA LYS A 797 47.40 -18.95 -8.05
C LYS A 797 48.58 -17.97 -8.17
N LYS A 798 48.50 -16.95 -9.04
CA LYS A 798 49.49 -15.87 -9.11
C LYS A 798 48.82 -14.60 -8.57
N PRO A 799 49.48 -13.82 -7.70
CA PRO A 799 48.96 -12.52 -7.31
C PRO A 799 48.93 -11.66 -8.57
N ASN A 800 47.77 -11.57 -9.23
CA ASN A 800 47.63 -10.70 -10.38
C ASN A 800 47.83 -9.26 -9.91
N MET A 801 48.58 -8.50 -10.71
CA MET A 801 48.96 -7.09 -10.57
C MET A 801 47.76 -6.11 -10.52
N LEU A 802 46.57 -6.53 -10.07
CA LEU A 802 45.42 -5.66 -9.88
C LEU A 802 45.41 -4.91 -8.53
N LYS A 803 46.37 -5.20 -7.63
CA LYS A 803 46.55 -4.43 -6.38
C LYS A 803 47.19 -3.04 -6.58
N ARG A 804 47.49 -2.62 -7.82
CA ARG A 804 48.11 -1.32 -8.13
C ARG A 804 47.21 -0.32 -8.86
N LEU A 805 45.93 -0.67 -9.09
CA LEU A 805 44.94 0.18 -9.75
C LEU A 805 43.76 0.56 -8.85
N ILE A 806 43.84 0.25 -7.54
CA ILE A 806 42.83 0.59 -6.53
C ILE A 806 43.51 1.42 -5.42
N SER A 807 44.08 2.56 -5.81
CA SER A 807 44.52 3.63 -4.91
C SER A 807 43.99 4.96 -5.41
#